data_AF-A0AAE3JTV5-F1
#
_entry.id   AF-A0AAE3JTV5-F1
#
_cell.length_a   1.000
_cell.length_b   1.000
_cell.length_c   1.000
_cell.angle_alpha   90.00
_cell.angle_beta   90.00
_cell.angle_gamma   90.00
#
_symmetry.space_group_name_H-M   'P 1'
#
loop_
_entity.id
_entity.type
_entity.pdbx_description
1 polymer ?
#
loop_
_entity_poly.entity_id
_entity_poly.type
_entity_poly.pdbx_seq_one_letter_code
_entity_poly.pdbx_strand_id
1 'polypeptide(L)'
;MENSTILKLNKKAFYGITVMLSIFIFPLITAFGEPSFPDTVIMAHKDTDGDGHPDSCDIDDDGDGIIDTVEDANLDKDCDPTTNPTDTDGDGIPDYLDLDSDNDGILDNVEAQTTAGYIAPSGKDVDCNGLDDIYEEHPGDCGGLIPVDTDGDHTPDYKDLDSDNDGCYDTMEAGFVDALVVGDRDGLLGNTAPPLIDAHGLVTSGQNGEGYTWPIDANNNGILDFREAGCSYACSGPMTVDDTASTPQDTAVVIDIFDNDSGIPADGTITISDPSHGMVTRNDNGTPDDLTDDTVTYTPAPGYNGTDCFKYTVCDTNGNSSTATVTVRVGTCPVIDVVDDYVTTPKDTPVDIDILDNDSGIPTDGELTVTQPDNGTVTVNDNGTPDDITDDTVTYTPDPDFVGTDDFEYTVCDTHGNCDTATVTVDCGLPDLEVVDDYASTPKDTPVDIDILDNDSGIPTDGELTVTQPDNGTVTVNDNGTPDDITDDTVTYTPDPDFVGTDDFEYTVCDTHGNCETATVTVDCGLPILDVVDDYASTPKDTPVDIDILDNDSGIPTDGELTVTQPDNGTVTVNDNGTPDDITDDTVTYTPDTDFVGTDEFEYTVCDSKGNCDTASVTVDCGLPGLDVVDDTASTPEDTAVNIDILANDTGIPADGT
;
A
#
# COMPACT_ATOMS: atom_id res chain seq x y z
N MET A 1 -14.42 39.01 41.96
CA MET A 1 -15.80 39.21 41.49
C MET A 1 -15.92 38.29 40.29
N GLU A 2 -16.53 37.11 40.42
CA GLU A 2 -17.99 36.90 40.32
C GLU A 2 -18.50 37.26 38.90
N ASN A 3 -19.21 36.42 38.15
CA ASN A 3 -20.08 35.27 38.49
C ASN A 3 -20.04 34.22 37.34
N SER A 4 -19.92 32.91 37.57
CA SER A 4 -20.92 31.94 38.09
C SER A 4 -21.90 31.36 37.04
N THR A 5 -21.64 30.09 36.66
CA THR A 5 -22.57 28.93 36.71
C THR A 5 -23.69 28.87 35.64
N ILE A 6 -24.03 27.74 34.98
CA ILE A 6 -24.73 26.55 35.51
C ILE A 6 -24.70 25.39 34.49
N LEU A 7 -24.34 24.16 34.92
CA LEU A 7 -25.27 23.01 34.86
C LEU A 7 -24.96 22.00 35.98
N LYS A 8 -25.95 21.18 36.35
CA LYS A 8 -25.98 20.37 37.58
C LYS A 8 -26.03 18.89 37.27
N LEU A 9 -25.38 18.06 38.10
CA LEU A 9 -25.98 16.80 38.56
C LEU A 9 -25.48 16.40 39.97
N ASN A 10 -26.44 16.19 40.87
CA ASN A 10 -26.33 15.50 42.17
C ASN A 10 -26.71 14.02 41.91
N LYS A 11 -26.40 12.97 42.68
CA LYS A 11 -25.70 12.76 43.98
C LYS A 11 -25.59 11.23 44.19
N LYS A 12 -24.51 10.72 44.80
CA LYS A 12 -24.53 9.98 46.10
C LYS A 12 -23.19 9.27 46.44
N ALA A 13 -22.58 9.75 47.52
CA ALA A 13 -21.73 9.05 48.49
C ALA A 13 -22.30 7.67 48.92
N PHE A 14 -21.60 6.69 49.54
CA PHE A 14 -20.41 6.65 50.43
C PHE A 14 -19.97 5.14 50.56
N TYR A 15 -18.83 4.67 51.12
CA TYR A 15 -17.70 5.24 51.89
C TYR A 15 -16.47 4.28 51.81
N GLY A 16 -15.41 4.46 52.63
CA GLY A 16 -14.18 3.63 52.63
C GLY A 16 -13.99 2.65 53.81
N ILE A 17 -12.78 2.08 53.97
CA ILE A 17 -12.13 1.64 55.24
C ILE A 17 -10.64 1.29 55.03
N THR A 18 -9.80 1.67 55.99
CA THR A 18 -8.35 1.33 56.14
C THR A 18 -8.19 0.09 57.05
N VAL A 19 -7.10 -0.71 56.99
CA VAL A 19 -6.40 -1.29 58.19
C VAL A 19 -5.21 -2.25 57.90
N MET A 20 -4.10 -1.96 58.60
CA MET A 20 -3.00 -2.78 59.20
C MET A 20 -2.26 -3.94 58.49
N LEU A 21 -0.94 -3.82 58.60
CA LEU A 21 0.11 -4.85 58.58
C LEU A 21 0.19 -5.64 59.91
N SER A 22 0.57 -6.94 59.89
CA SER A 22 1.07 -7.69 61.07
C SER A 22 1.92 -8.91 60.68
N ILE A 23 2.89 -9.26 61.54
CA ILE A 23 4.02 -10.20 61.32
C ILE A 23 3.82 -11.51 62.14
N PHE A 24 4.55 -12.62 61.91
CA PHE A 24 5.31 -13.42 62.93
C PHE A 24 5.89 -14.82 62.47
N ILE A 25 7.21 -14.86 62.20
CA ILE A 25 8.26 -15.84 62.66
C ILE A 25 8.35 -17.33 62.16
N PHE A 26 9.41 -17.62 61.36
CA PHE A 26 10.54 -18.61 61.50
C PHE A 26 10.31 -20.10 61.90
N PRO A 27 11.13 -21.09 61.44
CA PRO A 27 12.61 -21.09 61.59
C PRO A 27 13.49 -21.52 60.38
N LEU A 28 14.80 -21.28 60.54
CA LEU A 28 15.91 -21.50 59.60
C LEU A 28 16.84 -22.63 60.10
N ILE A 29 17.14 -23.64 59.28
CA ILE A 29 18.27 -24.58 59.48
C ILE A 29 18.90 -24.99 58.13
N THR A 30 20.15 -24.54 57.92
CA THR A 30 21.32 -25.15 57.21
C THR A 30 21.15 -26.39 56.30
N ALA A 31 21.92 -26.59 55.21
CA ALA A 31 23.01 -25.82 54.57
C ALA A 31 23.45 -26.49 53.24
N PHE A 32 24.47 -25.91 52.61
CA PHE A 32 25.21 -26.33 51.41
C PHE A 32 24.52 -26.00 50.09
N GLY A 33 25.20 -25.17 49.29
CA GLY A 33 24.79 -24.82 47.94
C GLY A 33 25.53 -25.66 46.92
N GLU A 34 24.83 -26.01 45.86
CA GLU A 34 25.39 -26.34 44.56
C GLU A 34 25.12 -25.16 43.61
N PRO A 35 25.91 -24.96 42.55
CA PRO A 35 25.70 -23.82 41.66
C PRO A 35 24.34 -23.95 40.97
N SER A 36 23.53 -22.90 41.05
CA SER A 36 22.40 -22.72 40.14
C SER A 36 22.97 -22.54 38.74
N PHE A 37 22.89 -23.59 37.92
CA PHE A 37 22.77 -23.39 36.49
C PHE A 37 21.53 -22.51 36.24
N PRO A 38 21.56 -21.55 35.30
CA PRO A 38 20.34 -20.85 34.91
C PRO A 38 19.32 -21.88 34.43
N ASP A 39 18.03 -21.63 34.68
CA ASP A 39 16.96 -22.51 34.24
C ASP A 39 17.14 -22.88 32.77
N THR A 40 17.01 -24.17 32.48
CA THR A 40 16.93 -24.67 31.11
C THR A 40 15.80 -23.90 30.43
N VAL A 41 16.11 -23.15 29.37
CA VAL A 41 15.09 -22.76 28.41
C VAL A 41 14.61 -24.08 27.83
N ILE A 42 13.45 -24.54 28.29
CA ILE A 42 12.70 -25.59 27.61
C ILE A 42 12.37 -24.97 26.25
N MET A 43 13.06 -25.40 25.20
CA MET A 43 12.48 -25.32 23.87
C MET A 43 11.23 -26.17 23.97
N ALA A 44 10.05 -25.55 23.86
CA ALA A 44 8.89 -26.30 23.46
C ALA A 44 9.26 -26.88 22.10
N HIS A 45 9.28 -28.21 22.02
CA HIS A 45 9.25 -28.86 20.73
C HIS A 45 7.83 -28.66 20.15
N LYS A 46 7.68 -28.78 18.82
CA LYS A 46 6.36 -28.94 18.22
C LYS A 46 5.83 -30.33 18.64
N ASP A 47 4.53 -30.36 18.86
CA ASP A 47 3.70 -31.35 19.55
C ASP A 47 2.30 -30.96 19.06
N THR A 48 1.82 -31.62 18.00
CA THR A 48 0.78 -31.07 17.09
C THR A 48 -0.62 -31.47 17.54
N ASP A 49 -0.85 -32.76 17.79
CA ASP A 49 -2.08 -33.28 18.39
C ASP A 49 -2.26 -32.85 19.88
N GLY A 50 -1.15 -32.58 20.58
CA GLY A 50 -1.12 -32.17 21.97
C GLY A 50 -1.17 -33.29 23.01
N ASP A 51 -0.89 -34.55 22.65
CA ASP A 51 -0.89 -35.67 23.62
C ASP A 51 0.30 -35.61 24.62
N GLY A 52 1.37 -34.92 24.23
CA GLY A 52 2.61 -34.73 24.99
C GLY A 52 3.85 -35.42 24.42
N HIS A 53 3.76 -36.05 23.25
CA HIS A 53 4.88 -36.52 22.44
C HIS A 53 5.26 -35.46 21.40
N PRO A 54 6.56 -35.11 21.27
CA PRO A 54 6.96 -34.16 20.25
C PRO A 54 7.11 -34.77 18.87
N ASP A 55 6.62 -34.09 17.82
CA ASP A 55 6.68 -34.45 16.38
C ASP A 55 7.96 -35.22 16.00
N SER A 56 9.12 -34.70 16.45
CA SER A 56 10.45 -35.25 16.19
C SER A 56 10.71 -36.69 16.66
N CYS A 57 9.76 -37.31 17.36
CA CYS A 57 9.79 -38.70 17.82
C CYS A 57 8.39 -39.32 17.96
N ASP A 58 7.37 -38.67 17.43
CA ASP A 58 6.05 -39.25 17.20
C ASP A 58 6.08 -40.09 15.89
N ILE A 59 4.97 -40.73 15.55
CA ILE A 59 4.75 -41.48 14.29
C ILE A 59 3.35 -41.26 13.67
N ASP A 60 2.53 -40.42 14.31
CA ASP A 60 1.11 -40.11 14.07
C ASP A 60 0.93 -38.65 14.58
N ASP A 61 1.64 -37.69 13.95
CA ASP A 61 1.89 -36.34 14.49
C ASP A 61 0.60 -35.55 14.84
N ASP A 62 -0.52 -35.78 14.14
CA ASP A 62 -1.84 -35.17 14.36
C ASP A 62 -2.83 -36.05 15.16
N GLY A 63 -2.48 -37.32 15.42
CA GLY A 63 -3.22 -38.24 16.28
C GLY A 63 -4.49 -38.80 15.65
N ASP A 64 -4.60 -38.78 14.32
CA ASP A 64 -5.72 -39.36 13.58
C ASP A 64 -5.68 -40.91 13.58
N GLY A 65 -4.51 -41.54 13.67
CA GLY A 65 -4.34 -43.00 13.72
C GLY A 65 -3.93 -43.68 12.41
N ILE A 66 -3.84 -42.94 11.31
CA ILE A 66 -2.91 -43.19 10.20
C ILE A 66 -1.48 -42.90 10.77
N ILE A 67 -0.42 -43.01 9.99
CA ILE A 67 0.96 -42.82 10.49
C ILE A 67 1.74 -42.06 9.44
N ASP A 68 2.52 -41.04 9.79
CA ASP A 68 3.05 -40.02 8.85
C ASP A 68 3.65 -40.59 7.54
N THR A 69 4.25 -41.78 7.64
CA THR A 69 4.87 -42.53 6.54
C THR A 69 3.89 -43.23 5.58
N VAL A 70 2.58 -43.12 5.84
CA VAL A 70 1.45 -43.56 5.02
C VAL A 70 0.79 -42.35 4.35
N GLU A 71 0.67 -41.20 5.03
CA GLU A 71 0.26 -39.95 4.39
C GLU A 71 1.27 -39.46 3.36
N ASP A 72 2.58 -39.48 3.70
CA ASP A 72 3.60 -39.09 2.73
C ASP A 72 3.72 -40.11 1.57
N ALA A 73 3.32 -39.67 0.38
CA ALA A 73 3.52 -40.39 -0.88
C ALA A 73 5.01 -40.60 -1.25
N ASN A 74 5.94 -39.94 -0.55
CA ASN A 74 7.38 -40.17 -0.57
C ASN A 74 7.97 -40.10 -1.99
N LEU A 75 7.61 -39.00 -2.67
CA LEU A 75 7.89 -38.80 -4.09
C LEU A 75 9.40 -38.72 -4.38
N ASP A 76 10.19 -38.21 -3.42
CA ASP A 76 11.64 -38.01 -3.52
C ASP A 76 12.50 -39.20 -3.03
N LYS A 77 11.93 -40.09 -2.20
CA LYS A 77 12.42 -41.42 -1.80
C LYS A 77 13.49 -41.44 -0.71
N ASP A 78 13.39 -40.58 0.29
CA ASP A 78 14.21 -40.68 1.51
C ASP A 78 13.48 -41.28 2.73
N CYS A 79 12.14 -41.37 2.70
CA CYS A 79 11.30 -41.88 3.79
C CYS A 79 11.34 -41.01 5.06
N ASP A 80 11.34 -39.69 4.87
CA ASP A 80 11.22 -38.69 5.92
C ASP A 80 10.05 -37.75 5.56
N PRO A 81 8.88 -37.86 6.23
CA PRO A 81 7.67 -37.08 5.90
C PRO A 81 7.90 -35.57 6.08
N THR A 82 8.91 -35.17 6.85
CA THR A 82 9.24 -33.76 7.08
C THR A 82 9.94 -33.10 5.87
N THR A 83 10.32 -33.87 4.85
CA THR A 83 11.02 -33.39 3.65
C THR A 83 10.20 -33.59 2.38
N ASN A 84 9.69 -32.48 1.83
CA ASN A 84 8.74 -32.49 0.72
C ASN A 84 7.52 -33.38 1.04
N PRO A 85 6.77 -33.08 2.12
CA PRO A 85 5.53 -33.79 2.42
C PRO A 85 4.54 -33.75 1.27
N THR A 86 3.56 -34.64 1.37
CA THR A 86 2.32 -34.55 0.60
C THR A 86 1.37 -33.57 1.33
N ASP A 87 0.59 -32.84 0.54
CA ASP A 87 -0.26 -31.69 0.88
C ASP A 87 -1.33 -31.76 -0.23
N THR A 88 -2.46 -32.39 0.10
CA THR A 88 -3.39 -32.97 -0.88
C THR A 88 -4.34 -31.93 -1.46
N ASP A 89 -4.87 -31.04 -0.64
CA ASP A 89 -5.69 -29.90 -1.06
C ASP A 89 -4.87 -28.65 -1.48
N GLY A 90 -3.62 -28.52 -1.02
CA GLY A 90 -2.75 -27.38 -1.30
C GLY A 90 -2.91 -26.17 -0.36
N ASP A 91 -3.49 -26.32 0.83
CA ASP A 91 -3.69 -25.22 1.79
C ASP A 91 -2.39 -24.79 2.50
N GLY A 92 -1.40 -25.68 2.55
CA GLY A 92 -0.09 -25.48 3.16
C GLY A 92 0.14 -26.18 4.50
N ILE A 93 -0.83 -26.93 5.01
CA ILE A 93 -0.65 -27.96 6.04
C ILE A 93 -0.36 -29.31 5.34
N PRO A 94 0.77 -29.96 5.66
CA PRO A 94 1.03 -31.33 5.22
C PRO A 94 -0.02 -32.33 5.70
N ASP A 95 -0.36 -33.32 4.87
CA ASP A 95 -1.31 -34.39 5.19
C ASP A 95 -1.05 -35.05 6.58
N TYR A 96 0.22 -35.27 6.97
CA TYR A 96 0.60 -35.88 8.26
C TYR A 96 0.49 -34.93 9.48
N LEU A 97 -0.07 -33.74 9.27
CA LEU A 97 -0.33 -32.71 10.28
C LEU A 97 -1.78 -32.21 10.16
N ASP A 98 -2.61 -32.92 9.40
CA ASP A 98 -3.93 -32.53 8.95
C ASP A 98 -4.96 -33.58 9.37
N LEU A 99 -6.12 -33.12 9.84
CA LEU A 99 -7.18 -34.02 10.31
C LEU A 99 -8.29 -34.24 9.25
N ASP A 100 -8.17 -33.59 8.09
CA ASP A 100 -9.13 -33.55 6.98
C ASP A 100 -8.34 -33.25 5.68
N SER A 101 -7.49 -34.20 5.25
CA SER A 101 -6.41 -34.01 4.24
C SER A 101 -6.86 -33.46 2.88
N ASP A 102 -8.12 -33.65 2.49
CA ASP A 102 -8.71 -33.09 1.27
C ASP A 102 -9.75 -31.98 1.53
N ASN A 103 -9.92 -31.58 2.79
CA ASN A 103 -10.79 -30.50 3.26
C ASN A 103 -12.27 -30.67 2.86
N ASP A 104 -12.74 -31.90 2.68
CA ASP A 104 -14.14 -32.26 2.39
C ASP A 104 -15.07 -32.08 3.62
N GLY A 105 -14.51 -32.07 4.83
CA GLY A 105 -15.25 -31.84 6.07
C GLY A 105 -15.70 -33.10 6.82
N ILE A 106 -15.35 -34.29 6.34
CA ILE A 106 -15.33 -35.54 7.08
C ILE A 106 -14.05 -35.50 7.95
N LEU A 107 -13.31 -36.58 8.14
CA LEU A 107 -12.12 -36.63 9.01
C LEU A 107 -11.36 -37.89 8.60
N ASP A 108 -10.06 -37.76 8.44
CA ASP A 108 -9.18 -38.83 7.94
C ASP A 108 -9.40 -40.15 8.71
N ASN A 109 -9.59 -40.06 10.03
CA ASN A 109 -9.83 -41.23 10.91
C ASN A 109 -11.13 -41.98 10.59
N VAL A 110 -12.16 -41.27 10.12
CA VAL A 110 -13.46 -41.80 9.71
C VAL A 110 -13.36 -42.40 8.30
N GLU A 111 -12.41 -41.95 7.50
CA GLU A 111 -12.28 -42.22 6.07
C GLU A 111 -11.33 -43.36 5.78
N ALA A 112 -10.20 -43.38 6.47
CA ALA A 112 -9.28 -44.52 6.52
C ALA A 112 -9.90 -45.81 7.11
N GLN A 113 -11.17 -45.80 7.55
CA GLN A 113 -11.86 -46.94 8.16
C GLN A 113 -13.21 -47.29 7.51
N THR A 114 -13.42 -48.57 7.20
CA THR A 114 -14.74 -49.04 6.72
C THR A 114 -15.85 -48.74 7.75
N THR A 115 -17.02 -48.27 7.32
CA THR A 115 -18.14 -47.90 8.21
C THR A 115 -18.46 -48.96 9.28
N ALA A 116 -18.52 -50.24 8.89
CA ALA A 116 -18.85 -51.35 9.79
C ALA A 116 -17.68 -51.77 10.70
N GLY A 117 -16.46 -51.32 10.39
CA GLY A 117 -15.22 -51.59 11.11
C GLY A 117 -14.75 -50.45 12.01
N TYR A 118 -15.27 -49.22 11.83
CA TYR A 118 -14.81 -48.00 12.50
C TYR A 118 -14.58 -48.14 14.01
N ILE A 119 -13.42 -47.66 14.44
CA ILE A 119 -12.95 -47.59 15.81
C ILE A 119 -12.52 -46.15 16.09
N ALA A 120 -13.20 -45.50 17.04
CA ALA A 120 -12.84 -44.16 17.48
C ALA A 120 -11.59 -44.17 18.38
N PRO A 121 -10.81 -43.07 18.41
CA PRO A 121 -9.61 -42.95 19.25
C PRO A 121 -9.91 -43.21 20.72
N SER A 122 -8.94 -43.76 21.44
CA SER A 122 -9.12 -44.22 22.82
C SER A 122 -8.46 -43.31 23.86
N GLY A 123 -7.70 -42.31 23.40
CA GLY A 123 -6.87 -41.39 24.17
C GLY A 123 -5.82 -42.11 25.02
N LYS A 124 -5.21 -43.16 24.47
CA LYS A 124 -4.20 -43.96 25.18
C LYS A 124 -3.11 -44.45 24.25
N ASP A 125 -1.91 -43.96 24.49
CA ASP A 125 -0.66 -44.61 24.15
C ASP A 125 0.02 -45.11 25.46
N VAL A 126 0.40 -46.38 25.50
CA VAL A 126 1.05 -47.03 26.65
C VAL A 126 2.56 -47.19 26.51
N ASP A 127 3.11 -47.23 25.29
CA ASP A 127 4.55 -47.36 25.06
C ASP A 127 5.28 -46.06 24.67
N CYS A 128 4.53 -44.97 24.51
CA CYS A 128 4.98 -43.61 24.25
C CYS A 128 5.64 -43.48 22.87
N ASN A 129 4.87 -43.83 21.82
CA ASN A 129 5.25 -43.74 20.42
C ASN A 129 4.39 -42.77 19.58
N GLY A 130 3.28 -42.25 20.12
CA GLY A 130 2.34 -41.32 19.45
C GLY A 130 1.00 -41.96 19.10
N LEU A 131 1.06 -43.04 18.33
CA LEU A 131 -0.11 -43.79 17.85
C LEU A 131 -0.94 -44.40 19.00
N ASP A 132 -2.27 -44.25 18.96
CA ASP A 132 -3.16 -44.82 19.99
C ASP A 132 -3.13 -46.36 20.00
N ASP A 133 -2.99 -46.95 21.20
CA ASP A 133 -3.07 -48.40 21.55
C ASP A 133 -4.22 -49.14 20.82
N ILE A 134 -5.28 -48.42 20.42
CA ILE A 134 -6.47 -48.98 19.78
C ILE A 134 -6.28 -49.32 18.28
N TYR A 135 -5.33 -48.67 17.61
CA TYR A 135 -5.01 -48.88 16.20
C TYR A 135 -3.93 -49.96 16.00
N GLU A 136 -3.17 -50.29 17.04
CA GLU A 136 -2.13 -51.33 16.99
C GLU A 136 -2.64 -52.77 17.22
N GLU A 137 -1.94 -53.78 16.69
CA GLU A 137 -2.19 -55.19 17.10
C GLU A 137 -1.71 -55.44 18.55
N HIS A 138 -0.63 -54.78 18.98
CA HIS A 138 -0.11 -54.75 20.34
C HIS A 138 0.68 -53.44 20.56
N PRO A 139 0.69 -52.86 21.78
CA PRO A 139 1.50 -51.70 22.11
C PRO A 139 2.98 -51.83 21.74
N GLY A 140 3.42 -50.97 20.83
CA GLY A 140 4.74 -50.91 20.19
C GLY A 140 4.85 -51.66 18.85
N ASP A 141 3.74 -51.89 18.15
CA ASP A 141 3.68 -52.40 16.77
C ASP A 141 3.32 -51.23 15.83
N CYS A 142 4.26 -50.80 14.96
CA CYS A 142 4.08 -49.71 14.00
C CYS A 142 3.07 -50.02 12.86
N GLY A 143 1.81 -50.18 13.20
CA GLY A 143 0.79 -50.73 12.31
C GLY A 143 -0.60 -50.22 12.65
N GLY A 144 -0.77 -48.90 12.57
CA GLY A 144 -2.03 -48.19 12.71
C GLY A 144 -3.00 -48.46 11.56
N LEU A 145 -3.79 -47.46 11.19
CA LEU A 145 -4.81 -47.61 10.16
C LEU A 145 -4.21 -48.02 8.81
N ILE A 146 -4.98 -48.83 8.08
CA ILE A 146 -4.73 -49.13 6.67
C ILE A 146 -5.88 -48.46 5.94
N PRO A 147 -5.65 -47.29 5.31
CA PRO A 147 -6.71 -46.52 4.68
C PRO A 147 -7.55 -47.35 3.71
N VAL A 148 -8.84 -47.02 3.67
CA VAL A 148 -9.77 -47.56 2.68
C VAL A 148 -9.53 -46.86 1.34
N ASP A 149 -9.85 -47.59 0.27
CA ASP A 149 -9.87 -47.16 -1.14
C ASP A 149 -11.15 -47.83 -1.67
N THR A 150 -12.25 -47.06 -1.70
CA THR A 150 -13.62 -47.57 -1.84
C THR A 150 -13.95 -47.92 -3.29
N ASP A 151 -13.56 -47.10 -4.28
CA ASP A 151 -13.79 -47.36 -5.71
C ASP A 151 -12.69 -48.27 -6.36
N GLY A 152 -11.47 -48.29 -5.81
CA GLY A 152 -10.30 -49.03 -6.31
C GLY A 152 -9.37 -48.26 -7.27
N ASP A 153 -9.41 -46.93 -7.27
CA ASP A 153 -8.64 -45.99 -8.10
C ASP A 153 -7.15 -45.88 -7.69
N HIS A 154 -6.83 -46.25 -6.45
CA HIS A 154 -5.56 -46.09 -5.72
C HIS A 154 -5.36 -44.73 -5.01
N THR A 155 -6.36 -43.86 -5.01
CA THR A 155 -6.51 -42.77 -4.04
C THR A 155 -7.24 -43.32 -2.81
N PRO A 156 -6.72 -43.17 -1.58
CA PRO A 156 -7.46 -43.54 -0.39
C PRO A 156 -8.66 -42.61 -0.14
N ASP A 157 -9.71 -43.10 0.51
CA ASP A 157 -10.95 -42.35 0.80
C ASP A 157 -10.66 -40.96 1.40
N TYR A 158 -9.74 -40.85 2.38
CA TYR A 158 -9.36 -39.59 3.06
C TYR A 158 -8.59 -38.55 2.20
N LYS A 159 -8.51 -38.80 0.89
CA LYS A 159 -7.80 -37.98 -0.11
C LYS A 159 -8.57 -37.90 -1.43
N ASP A 160 -9.82 -38.35 -1.43
CA ASP A 160 -10.66 -38.49 -2.61
C ASP A 160 -12.04 -37.91 -2.37
N LEU A 161 -12.27 -36.72 -2.90
CA LEU A 161 -13.53 -35.97 -2.77
C LEU A 161 -14.78 -36.71 -3.29
N ASP A 162 -14.66 -37.86 -3.96
CA ASP A 162 -15.74 -38.73 -4.47
C ASP A 162 -15.34 -40.21 -4.28
N SER A 163 -15.22 -40.66 -3.02
CA SER A 163 -14.67 -41.98 -2.60
C SER A 163 -15.28 -43.20 -3.32
N ASP A 164 -16.49 -43.09 -3.86
CA ASP A 164 -17.14 -44.18 -4.62
C ASP A 164 -17.27 -43.94 -6.13
N ASN A 165 -16.89 -42.75 -6.59
CA ASN A 165 -16.75 -42.33 -7.99
C ASN A 165 -18.09 -42.41 -8.77
N ASP A 166 -19.21 -42.08 -8.12
CA ASP A 166 -20.53 -41.96 -8.76
C ASP A 166 -20.79 -40.58 -9.41
N GLY A 167 -20.01 -39.57 -9.02
CA GLY A 167 -20.14 -38.19 -9.47
C GLY A 167 -20.85 -37.27 -8.48
N CYS A 168 -20.87 -37.63 -7.20
CA CYS A 168 -21.36 -36.83 -6.09
C CYS A 168 -20.25 -36.72 -5.04
N TYR A 169 -19.87 -35.50 -4.64
CA TYR A 169 -18.77 -35.35 -3.69
C TYR A 169 -19.17 -35.76 -2.27
N ASP A 170 -18.20 -36.31 -1.55
CA ASP A 170 -18.37 -36.95 -0.24
C ASP A 170 -18.97 -36.00 0.79
N THR A 171 -18.60 -34.71 0.76
CA THR A 171 -19.13 -33.63 1.61
C THR A 171 -20.66 -33.59 1.52
N MET A 172 -21.19 -33.71 0.31
CA MET A 172 -22.63 -33.65 0.02
C MET A 172 -23.34 -34.93 0.42
N GLU A 173 -22.69 -36.08 0.28
CA GLU A 173 -23.24 -37.39 0.63
C GLU A 173 -23.23 -37.63 2.15
N ALA A 174 -22.16 -37.22 2.84
CA ALA A 174 -22.06 -37.12 4.29
C ALA A 174 -23.14 -36.23 4.92
N GLY A 175 -23.72 -35.32 4.12
CA GLY A 175 -24.84 -34.47 4.49
C GLY A 175 -24.42 -33.09 5.00
N PHE A 176 -23.21 -32.66 4.63
CA PHE A 176 -22.65 -31.35 4.94
C PHE A 176 -23.07 -30.34 3.87
N VAL A 177 -22.82 -29.05 4.13
CA VAL A 177 -23.27 -27.96 3.26
C VAL A 177 -22.10 -27.06 2.89
N ASP A 178 -21.62 -27.20 1.65
CA ASP A 178 -20.91 -26.14 0.95
C ASP A 178 -21.87 -24.94 0.77
N ALA A 179 -21.52 -23.81 1.39
CA ALA A 179 -22.50 -22.80 1.80
C ALA A 179 -22.04 -21.34 1.67
N LEU A 180 -21.53 -20.94 0.50
CA LEU A 180 -21.97 -19.66 -0.12
C LEU A 180 -21.58 -19.42 -1.59
N VAL A 181 -20.75 -20.24 -2.23
CA VAL A 181 -20.38 -19.97 -3.62
C VAL A 181 -21.45 -20.54 -4.55
N VAL A 182 -22.00 -19.66 -5.38
CA VAL A 182 -22.98 -20.04 -6.39
C VAL A 182 -22.24 -20.73 -7.55
N GLY A 183 -22.00 -22.02 -7.40
CA GLY A 183 -21.67 -22.93 -8.51
C GLY A 183 -20.19 -23.24 -8.76
N ASP A 184 -19.31 -23.18 -7.76
CA ASP A 184 -18.00 -23.85 -7.84
C ASP A 184 -18.17 -25.38 -7.68
N ARG A 185 -18.87 -25.85 -6.63
CA ARG A 185 -19.09 -27.29 -6.35
C ARG A 185 -17.77 -28.05 -6.54
N ASP A 186 -16.75 -27.62 -5.82
CA ASP A 186 -15.38 -28.15 -5.95
C ASP A 186 -15.17 -29.44 -5.16
N GLY A 187 -16.05 -29.72 -4.19
CA GLY A 187 -15.98 -30.87 -3.29
C GLY A 187 -15.40 -30.51 -1.92
N LEU A 188 -15.10 -29.25 -1.65
CA LEU A 188 -14.51 -28.80 -0.40
C LEU A 188 -15.58 -28.26 0.56
N LEU A 189 -15.36 -28.42 1.86
CA LEU A 189 -16.16 -27.77 2.89
C LEU A 189 -15.82 -26.27 2.94
N GLY A 190 -16.82 -25.39 2.87
CA GLY A 190 -16.58 -23.97 3.14
C GLY A 190 -17.57 -22.96 2.59
N ASN A 191 -17.06 -21.75 2.40
CA ASN A 191 -17.70 -20.63 1.69
C ASN A 191 -16.69 -19.57 1.20
N THR A 192 -15.41 -19.93 1.14
CA THR A 192 -14.32 -19.11 0.62
C THR A 192 -13.44 -19.98 -0.25
N ALA A 193 -12.89 -19.42 -1.32
CA ALA A 193 -11.89 -20.08 -2.16
C ALA A 193 -10.55 -19.32 -2.02
N PRO A 194 -9.50 -19.91 -1.41
CA PRO A 194 -9.49 -21.21 -0.72
C PRO A 194 -10.29 -21.20 0.61
N PRO A 195 -10.59 -22.37 1.20
CA PRO A 195 -11.17 -22.47 2.54
C PRO A 195 -10.28 -21.81 3.61
N LEU A 196 -10.89 -21.46 4.74
CA LEU A 196 -10.20 -20.91 5.92
C LEU A 196 -10.04 -22.00 6.97
N ILE A 197 -8.85 -22.55 7.12
CA ILE A 197 -8.51 -23.64 8.03
C ILE A 197 -7.99 -23.20 9.41
N ASP A 198 -7.96 -24.10 10.40
CA ASP A 198 -7.35 -23.86 11.72
C ASP A 198 -5.85 -24.24 11.80
N ALA A 199 -5.37 -24.79 12.91
CA ALA A 199 -3.98 -25.18 13.10
C ALA A 199 -3.74 -26.70 12.98
N HIS A 200 -4.81 -27.48 12.79
CA HIS A 200 -4.83 -28.93 12.61
C HIS A 200 -5.63 -29.28 11.33
N GLY A 201 -5.49 -28.47 10.27
CA GLY A 201 -6.20 -28.67 8.99
C GLY A 201 -7.65 -28.24 8.91
N LEU A 202 -8.44 -28.51 9.95
CA LEU A 202 -9.91 -28.38 9.90
C LEU A 202 -10.44 -27.02 9.39
N VAL A 203 -11.35 -27.06 8.40
CA VAL A 203 -12.12 -25.92 7.88
C VAL A 203 -12.90 -25.18 8.96
N THR A 204 -12.66 -23.88 9.04
CA THR A 204 -13.41 -22.92 9.87
C THR A 204 -14.33 -21.99 9.08
N SER A 205 -14.24 -21.94 7.75
CA SER A 205 -15.15 -21.16 6.88
C SER A 205 -16.59 -21.67 6.88
N GLY A 206 -16.84 -22.95 7.17
CA GLY A 206 -18.18 -23.55 7.19
C GLY A 206 -19.16 -22.86 8.18
N GLN A 207 -20.45 -22.84 7.85
CA GLN A 207 -21.46 -22.25 8.75
C GLN A 207 -21.91 -23.21 9.85
N ASN A 208 -22.13 -22.67 11.05
CA ASN A 208 -22.95 -23.22 12.15
C ASN A 208 -22.76 -24.71 12.57
N GLY A 209 -21.64 -25.35 12.23
CA GLY A 209 -21.35 -26.75 12.60
C GLY A 209 -21.96 -27.76 11.63
N GLU A 210 -21.80 -27.50 10.33
CA GLU A 210 -22.33 -28.30 9.22
C GLU A 210 -21.31 -29.28 8.63
N GLY A 211 -20.06 -29.32 9.13
CA GLY A 211 -19.04 -30.36 8.91
C GLY A 211 -18.49 -30.92 10.23
N TYR A 212 -17.57 -31.90 10.20
CA TYR A 212 -16.98 -32.60 11.36
C TYR A 212 -18.02 -33.19 12.33
N THR A 213 -19.18 -33.57 11.78
CA THR A 213 -20.17 -34.37 12.50
C THR A 213 -20.20 -35.78 11.93
N TRP A 214 -20.84 -36.72 12.61
CA TRP A 214 -20.88 -38.10 12.12
C TRP A 214 -21.64 -38.17 10.78
N PRO A 215 -21.02 -38.64 9.66
CA PRO A 215 -21.65 -38.67 8.35
C PRO A 215 -22.96 -39.46 8.33
N ILE A 216 -23.83 -39.14 7.37
CA ILE A 216 -25.15 -39.74 7.28
C ILE A 216 -25.10 -41.17 6.66
N ASP A 217 -26.00 -42.02 7.14
CA ASP A 217 -26.42 -43.29 6.54
C ASP A 217 -27.95 -43.17 6.37
N ALA A 218 -28.39 -42.54 5.27
CA ALA A 218 -29.78 -42.09 5.09
C ALA A 218 -30.73 -43.26 4.90
N ASN A 219 -30.23 -44.37 4.34
CA ASN A 219 -31.01 -45.56 4.07
C ASN A 219 -30.96 -46.61 5.21
N ASN A 220 -30.13 -46.38 6.22
CA ASN A 220 -29.88 -47.22 7.40
C ASN A 220 -29.45 -48.66 7.09
N ASN A 221 -28.54 -48.84 6.13
CA ASN A 221 -27.98 -50.15 5.81
C ASN A 221 -26.66 -50.47 6.55
N GLY A 222 -25.99 -49.47 7.12
CA GLY A 222 -24.73 -49.62 7.86
C GLY A 222 -23.46 -49.41 7.02
N ILE A 223 -23.58 -48.77 5.87
CA ILE A 223 -22.51 -48.09 5.12
C ILE A 223 -22.86 -46.58 5.17
N LEU A 224 -21.85 -45.70 5.26
CA LEU A 224 -22.08 -44.25 5.21
C LEU A 224 -22.33 -43.85 3.76
N ASP A 225 -23.16 -42.84 3.53
CA ASP A 225 -23.70 -42.56 2.19
C ASP A 225 -22.57 -42.25 1.18
N PHE A 226 -21.50 -41.54 1.57
CA PHE A 226 -20.28 -41.24 0.77
C PHE A 226 -19.44 -42.46 0.33
N ARG A 227 -19.96 -43.68 0.51
CA ARG A 227 -19.33 -44.93 0.07
C ARG A 227 -20.34 -45.88 -0.60
N GLU A 228 -21.47 -45.36 -1.07
CA GLU A 228 -22.64 -46.10 -1.54
C GLU A 228 -23.03 -45.84 -3.02
N ALA A 229 -22.08 -46.08 -3.92
CA ALA A 229 -22.18 -45.84 -5.37
C ALA A 229 -23.59 -46.00 -5.98
N GLY A 230 -24.15 -44.87 -6.38
CA GLY A 230 -25.44 -44.72 -7.02
C GLY A 230 -26.63 -44.58 -6.06
N CYS A 231 -26.45 -44.10 -4.83
CA CYS A 231 -27.52 -44.15 -3.83
C CYS A 231 -27.66 -43.02 -2.77
N SER A 232 -26.98 -41.87 -2.85
CA SER A 232 -27.30 -40.78 -1.92
C SER A 232 -28.68 -40.14 -2.15
N TYR A 233 -29.29 -39.78 -1.02
CA TYR A 233 -30.55 -39.03 -0.99
C TYR A 233 -30.33 -37.54 -1.31
N ALA A 234 -29.06 -37.09 -1.38
CA ALA A 234 -28.63 -35.72 -1.60
C ALA A 234 -28.52 -35.37 -3.10
N CYS A 235 -27.75 -36.14 -3.89
CA CYS A 235 -27.47 -35.78 -5.30
C CYS A 235 -28.63 -35.98 -6.29
N SER A 236 -29.77 -36.53 -5.86
CA SER A 236 -30.94 -36.78 -6.74
C SER A 236 -32.21 -35.97 -6.39
N GLY A 237 -32.15 -35.09 -5.39
CA GLY A 237 -33.24 -34.17 -5.04
C GLY A 237 -32.99 -32.74 -5.52
N PRO A 238 -34.02 -31.88 -5.58
CA PRO A 238 -33.82 -30.44 -5.75
C PRO A 238 -33.12 -29.88 -4.51
N MET A 239 -32.04 -29.13 -4.71
CA MET A 239 -31.35 -28.35 -3.71
C MET A 239 -31.55 -26.86 -4.02
N THR A 240 -32.31 -26.19 -3.15
CA THR A 240 -32.68 -24.78 -3.32
C THR A 240 -31.88 -23.88 -2.39
N VAL A 241 -31.36 -22.75 -2.88
CA VAL A 241 -30.47 -21.82 -2.16
C VAL A 241 -31.18 -20.47 -1.88
N ASP A 242 -30.87 -19.83 -0.75
CA ASP A 242 -31.50 -18.56 -0.34
C ASP A 242 -31.15 -17.39 -1.31
N ASP A 243 -32.15 -16.88 -2.03
CA ASP A 243 -32.00 -15.78 -2.99
C ASP A 243 -31.99 -14.38 -2.35
N THR A 244 -31.38 -13.43 -3.05
CA THR A 244 -31.57 -12.00 -2.76
C THR A 244 -31.91 -11.18 -4.00
N ALA A 245 -32.74 -10.16 -3.82
CA ALA A 245 -33.06 -9.20 -4.87
C ALA A 245 -33.24 -7.79 -4.27
N SER A 246 -33.18 -6.77 -5.13
CA SER A 246 -33.54 -5.40 -4.74
C SER A 246 -34.51 -4.78 -5.74
N THR A 247 -35.31 -3.81 -5.29
CA THR A 247 -36.20 -3.05 -6.18
C THR A 247 -36.52 -1.68 -5.59
N PRO A 248 -36.66 -0.62 -6.42
CA PRO A 248 -37.23 0.64 -5.99
C PRO A 248 -38.63 0.50 -5.38
N GLN A 249 -39.03 1.48 -4.58
CA GLN A 249 -40.41 1.57 -4.08
C GLN A 249 -41.42 1.57 -5.24
N ASP A 250 -42.52 0.83 -5.05
CA ASP A 250 -43.64 0.67 -6.01
C ASP A 250 -43.27 0.01 -7.35
N THR A 251 -42.03 -0.52 -7.48
CA THR A 251 -41.52 -1.20 -8.69
C THR A 251 -41.46 -2.71 -8.48
N ALA A 252 -41.94 -3.47 -9.46
CA ALA A 252 -41.86 -4.94 -9.46
C ALA A 252 -40.51 -5.40 -10.03
N VAL A 253 -39.96 -6.48 -9.46
CA VAL A 253 -38.70 -7.11 -9.90
C VAL A 253 -38.99 -8.55 -10.32
N VAL A 254 -38.37 -8.98 -11.42
CA VAL A 254 -38.31 -10.39 -11.83
C VAL A 254 -37.06 -10.98 -11.21
N ILE A 255 -37.21 -12.14 -10.61
CA ILE A 255 -36.17 -12.90 -9.92
C ILE A 255 -36.16 -14.25 -10.60
N ASP A 256 -35.02 -14.63 -11.17
CA ASP A 256 -34.76 -16.04 -11.42
C ASP A 256 -34.39 -16.66 -10.08
N ILE A 257 -35.13 -17.68 -9.68
CA ILE A 257 -34.98 -18.36 -8.39
C ILE A 257 -34.28 -19.71 -8.57
N PHE A 258 -33.81 -20.00 -9.79
CA PHE A 258 -33.11 -21.23 -10.11
C PHE A 258 -31.68 -21.00 -10.63
N ASP A 259 -31.25 -19.74 -10.80
CA ASP A 259 -29.87 -19.38 -11.20
C ASP A 259 -28.80 -19.92 -10.24
N ASN A 260 -29.12 -20.06 -8.96
CA ASN A 260 -28.27 -20.60 -7.89
C ASN A 260 -28.69 -21.99 -7.37
N ASP A 261 -29.78 -22.55 -7.90
CA ASP A 261 -30.30 -23.84 -7.49
C ASP A 261 -29.71 -24.99 -8.28
N SER A 262 -29.84 -26.20 -7.75
CA SER A 262 -29.40 -27.41 -8.45
C SER A 262 -30.31 -28.60 -8.22
N GLY A 263 -30.17 -29.62 -9.07
CA GLY A 263 -31.07 -30.78 -9.07
C GLY A 263 -32.53 -30.45 -9.42
N ILE A 264 -32.82 -29.26 -9.97
CA ILE A 264 -34.18 -28.81 -10.26
C ILE A 264 -34.85 -29.74 -11.29
N PRO A 265 -35.90 -30.48 -10.89
CA PRO A 265 -36.56 -31.45 -11.76
C PRO A 265 -37.50 -30.76 -12.73
N ALA A 266 -37.36 -31.03 -14.03
CA ALA A 266 -38.27 -30.51 -15.04
C ALA A 266 -39.75 -30.84 -14.70
N ASP A 267 -40.07 -32.09 -14.36
CA ASP A 267 -41.45 -32.54 -14.09
C ASP A 267 -41.86 -32.51 -12.59
N GLY A 268 -41.19 -31.67 -11.79
CA GLY A 268 -41.47 -31.49 -10.36
C GLY A 268 -42.66 -30.58 -10.03
N THR A 269 -42.72 -30.13 -8.77
CA THR A 269 -43.66 -29.10 -8.31
C THR A 269 -42.99 -28.02 -7.48
N ILE A 270 -43.24 -26.75 -7.81
CA ILE A 270 -42.87 -25.60 -6.98
C ILE A 270 -44.08 -25.08 -6.18
N THR A 271 -43.88 -24.74 -4.91
CA THR A 271 -44.83 -23.98 -4.09
C THR A 271 -44.17 -22.74 -3.48
N ILE A 272 -44.81 -21.57 -3.64
CA ILE A 272 -44.29 -20.27 -3.16
C ILE A 272 -45.23 -19.74 -2.06
N SER A 273 -44.66 -19.19 -0.98
CA SER A 273 -45.41 -18.53 0.09
C SER A 273 -45.69 -17.05 -0.22
N ASP A 274 -46.83 -16.51 0.23
CA ASP A 274 -47.05 -15.06 0.19
C ASP A 274 -46.04 -14.29 1.08
N PRO A 275 -45.37 -13.23 0.59
CA PRO A 275 -44.54 -12.35 1.41
C PRO A 275 -45.40 -11.45 2.34
N SER A 276 -44.77 -10.73 3.27
CA SER A 276 -45.50 -9.92 4.26
C SER A 276 -45.91 -8.53 3.77
N HIS A 277 -45.18 -7.95 2.82
CA HIS A 277 -45.34 -6.57 2.35
C HIS A 277 -45.34 -6.44 0.83
N GLY A 278 -45.68 -7.50 0.11
CA GLY A 278 -45.79 -7.52 -1.35
C GLY A 278 -46.71 -8.63 -1.84
N MET A 279 -46.49 -9.07 -3.07
CA MET A 279 -47.12 -10.25 -3.68
C MET A 279 -46.14 -10.85 -4.67
N VAL A 280 -46.07 -12.18 -4.73
CA VAL A 280 -45.26 -12.91 -5.71
C VAL A 280 -46.17 -13.59 -6.74
N THR A 281 -45.77 -13.55 -8.01
CA THR A 281 -46.41 -14.31 -9.08
C THR A 281 -45.37 -15.11 -9.86
N ARG A 282 -45.49 -16.43 -9.88
CA ARG A 282 -44.74 -17.30 -10.81
C ARG A 282 -45.13 -16.98 -12.24
N ASN A 283 -44.13 -16.90 -13.11
CA ASN A 283 -44.22 -16.88 -14.55
C ASN A 283 -43.65 -18.22 -15.06
N ASP A 284 -44.51 -19.04 -15.68
CA ASP A 284 -44.16 -20.38 -16.14
C ASP A 284 -43.62 -20.42 -17.57
N ASN A 285 -43.26 -19.27 -18.15
CA ASN A 285 -42.75 -19.07 -19.53
C ASN A 285 -43.51 -19.78 -20.69
N GLY A 286 -44.68 -20.38 -20.41
CA GLY A 286 -45.43 -21.23 -21.34
C GLY A 286 -45.07 -22.72 -21.28
N THR A 287 -44.35 -23.16 -20.26
CA THR A 287 -43.73 -24.47 -20.02
C THR A 287 -44.23 -25.13 -18.71
N PRO A 288 -45.53 -25.41 -18.51
CA PRO A 288 -46.07 -25.82 -17.18
C PRO A 288 -45.60 -27.18 -16.63
N ASP A 289 -44.94 -27.99 -17.47
CA ASP A 289 -44.41 -29.32 -17.16
C ASP A 289 -42.85 -29.32 -17.19
N ASP A 290 -42.22 -28.13 -17.15
CA ASP A 290 -40.77 -27.92 -17.07
C ASP A 290 -40.50 -26.77 -16.10
N LEU A 291 -39.89 -27.04 -14.94
CA LEU A 291 -39.54 -25.99 -13.97
C LEU A 291 -38.28 -25.20 -14.36
N THR A 292 -37.45 -25.71 -15.28
CA THR A 292 -36.07 -25.20 -15.47
C THR A 292 -35.96 -23.81 -16.10
N ASP A 293 -37.09 -23.22 -16.54
CA ASP A 293 -37.19 -21.83 -16.99
C ASP A 293 -38.27 -21.01 -16.25
N ASP A 294 -38.73 -21.46 -15.08
CA ASP A 294 -39.65 -20.67 -14.25
C ASP A 294 -38.96 -19.43 -13.66
N THR A 295 -39.66 -18.30 -13.67
CA THR A 295 -39.24 -17.08 -12.96
C THR A 295 -40.33 -16.63 -11.99
N VAL A 296 -39.98 -15.81 -11.00
CA VAL A 296 -40.97 -15.18 -10.11
C VAL A 296 -40.91 -13.66 -10.21
N THR A 297 -42.07 -13.00 -10.19
CA THR A 297 -42.15 -11.54 -10.10
C THR A 297 -42.60 -11.15 -8.70
N TYR A 298 -41.74 -10.46 -7.94
CA TYR A 298 -42.12 -9.81 -6.68
C TYR A 298 -42.63 -8.39 -6.97
N THR A 299 -43.82 -8.06 -6.47
CA THR A 299 -44.37 -6.70 -6.50
C THR A 299 -44.55 -6.17 -5.07
N PRO A 300 -43.87 -5.09 -4.65
CA PRO A 300 -44.04 -4.51 -3.33
C PRO A 300 -45.44 -3.91 -3.13
N ALA A 301 -45.89 -3.85 -1.89
CA ALA A 301 -47.12 -3.15 -1.54
C ALA A 301 -46.93 -1.62 -1.72
N PRO A 302 -47.96 -0.88 -2.20
CA PRO A 302 -47.83 0.56 -2.45
C PRO A 302 -47.35 1.37 -1.23
N GLY A 303 -46.25 2.09 -1.41
CA GLY A 303 -45.57 2.88 -0.38
C GLY A 303 -44.72 2.09 0.60
N TYR A 304 -44.42 0.82 0.33
CA TYR A 304 -43.54 0.00 1.18
C TYR A 304 -42.06 0.37 1.03
N ASN A 305 -41.31 0.25 2.12
CA ASN A 305 -39.87 0.46 2.20
C ASN A 305 -39.32 -0.39 3.35
N GLY A 306 -38.26 -1.15 3.10
CA GLY A 306 -37.69 -2.13 4.01
C GLY A 306 -37.41 -3.48 3.33
N THR A 307 -37.02 -4.47 4.13
CA THR A 307 -36.77 -5.84 3.68
C THR A 307 -38.02 -6.70 3.85
N ASP A 308 -38.43 -7.38 2.79
CA ASP A 308 -39.53 -8.34 2.77
C ASP A 308 -39.01 -9.70 2.29
N CYS A 309 -39.61 -10.79 2.75
CA CYS A 309 -39.14 -12.14 2.43
C CYS A 309 -40.31 -13.06 2.05
N PHE A 310 -40.05 -14.01 1.16
CA PHE A 310 -40.89 -15.18 0.93
C PHE A 310 -40.04 -16.44 0.85
N LYS A 311 -40.67 -17.61 0.84
CA LYS A 311 -40.02 -18.89 0.61
C LYS A 311 -40.61 -19.58 -0.61
N TYR A 312 -39.80 -20.38 -1.29
CA TYR A 312 -40.26 -21.36 -2.26
C TYR A 312 -39.75 -22.75 -1.86
N THR A 313 -40.50 -23.76 -2.26
CA THR A 313 -40.19 -25.18 -2.03
C THR A 313 -40.32 -25.88 -3.37
N VAL A 314 -39.27 -26.55 -3.82
CA VAL A 314 -39.31 -27.42 -5.01
C VAL A 314 -39.40 -28.87 -4.54
N CYS A 315 -40.24 -29.66 -5.20
CA CYS A 315 -40.36 -31.10 -5.00
C CYS A 315 -40.12 -31.85 -6.31
N ASP A 316 -39.43 -32.99 -6.27
CA ASP A 316 -39.37 -33.91 -7.41
C ASP A 316 -40.58 -34.86 -7.47
N THR A 317 -40.62 -35.71 -8.51
CA THR A 317 -41.68 -36.72 -8.66
C THR A 317 -41.59 -37.87 -7.64
N ASN A 318 -40.45 -38.01 -6.95
CA ASN A 318 -40.17 -39.08 -6.00
C ASN A 318 -40.61 -38.68 -4.57
N GLY A 319 -40.78 -37.38 -4.31
CA GLY A 319 -41.22 -36.80 -3.05
C GLY A 319 -40.09 -36.12 -2.26
N ASN A 320 -38.90 -35.98 -2.83
CA ASN A 320 -37.81 -35.20 -2.24
C ASN A 320 -38.14 -33.71 -2.36
N SER A 321 -37.69 -32.88 -1.43
CA SER A 321 -37.99 -31.45 -1.45
C SER A 321 -36.99 -30.61 -0.68
N SER A 322 -36.52 -29.51 -1.28
CA SER A 322 -35.76 -28.46 -0.58
C SER A 322 -36.54 -27.14 -0.55
N THR A 323 -36.15 -26.21 0.31
CA THR A 323 -36.87 -24.95 0.57
C THR A 323 -35.93 -23.81 0.92
N ALA A 324 -35.90 -22.81 0.06
CA ALA A 324 -35.13 -21.58 0.22
C ALA A 324 -36.00 -20.35 0.52
N THR A 325 -35.33 -19.25 0.83
CA THR A 325 -35.86 -17.94 1.24
C THR A 325 -35.38 -16.86 0.28
N VAL A 326 -36.30 -16.22 -0.42
CA VAL A 326 -36.01 -15.03 -1.20
C VAL A 326 -36.12 -13.80 -0.31
N THR A 327 -35.04 -13.03 -0.22
CA THR A 327 -34.97 -11.77 0.55
C THR A 327 -34.93 -10.57 -0.39
N VAL A 328 -36.01 -9.81 -0.44
CA VAL A 328 -36.15 -8.62 -1.30
C VAL A 328 -35.96 -7.33 -0.49
N ARG A 329 -34.99 -6.51 -0.90
CA ARG A 329 -34.77 -5.17 -0.35
C ARG A 329 -35.55 -4.15 -1.17
N VAL A 330 -36.65 -3.63 -0.61
CA VAL A 330 -37.51 -2.63 -1.27
C VAL A 330 -37.15 -1.24 -0.76
N GLY A 331 -36.54 -0.40 -1.58
CA GLY A 331 -36.14 0.94 -1.14
C GLY A 331 -35.03 1.56 -1.95
N THR A 332 -34.14 2.28 -1.27
CA THR A 332 -32.98 2.91 -1.88
C THR A 332 -31.98 1.83 -2.29
N CYS A 333 -31.92 1.57 -3.59
CA CYS A 333 -30.71 1.15 -4.31
C CYS A 333 -29.52 2.06 -3.88
N PRO A 334 -28.24 1.63 -3.98
CA PRO A 334 -27.15 2.60 -4.10
C PRO A 334 -27.56 3.66 -5.13
N VAL A 335 -27.51 4.92 -4.72
CA VAL A 335 -27.71 6.02 -5.67
C VAL A 335 -26.37 6.17 -6.37
N ILE A 336 -26.34 5.91 -7.67
CA ILE A 336 -25.29 6.40 -8.55
C ILE A 336 -25.33 7.93 -8.41
N ASP A 337 -24.23 8.50 -7.95
CA ASP A 337 -24.04 9.93 -7.67
C ASP A 337 -22.77 10.30 -8.45
N VAL A 338 -22.95 10.79 -9.68
CA VAL A 338 -21.84 11.25 -10.53
C VAL A 338 -21.69 12.77 -10.42
N VAL A 339 -20.46 13.26 -10.40
CA VAL A 339 -20.11 14.60 -9.92
C VAL A 339 -19.37 15.39 -11.00
N ASP A 340 -19.80 16.63 -11.26
CA ASP A 340 -19.18 17.50 -12.27
C ASP A 340 -17.65 17.62 -12.11
N ASP A 341 -16.92 17.37 -13.20
CA ASP A 341 -15.47 17.38 -13.26
C ASP A 341 -14.87 18.67 -13.83
N TYR A 342 -13.62 18.92 -13.46
CA TYR A 342 -12.84 20.02 -14.00
C TYR A 342 -11.39 19.60 -14.25
N VAL A 343 -10.90 19.83 -15.46
CA VAL A 343 -9.52 19.54 -15.86
C VAL A 343 -8.97 20.68 -16.73
N THR A 344 -7.67 20.90 -16.69
CA THR A 344 -6.97 21.84 -17.58
C THR A 344 -6.04 21.08 -18.52
N THR A 345 -5.84 21.61 -19.73
CA THR A 345 -4.83 21.08 -20.66
C THR A 345 -4.15 22.21 -21.43
N PRO A 346 -2.84 22.13 -21.73
CA PRO A 346 -2.21 23.06 -22.64
C PRO A 346 -2.82 23.00 -24.05
N LYS A 347 -2.77 24.12 -24.76
CA LYS A 347 -3.13 24.22 -26.19
C LYS A 347 -2.55 23.07 -27.01
N ASP A 348 -3.35 22.54 -27.92
CA ASP A 348 -3.02 21.42 -28.82
C ASP A 348 -2.58 20.11 -28.12
N THR A 349 -2.81 19.96 -26.81
CA THR A 349 -2.37 18.82 -26.00
C THR A 349 -3.56 17.98 -25.52
N PRO A 350 -3.61 16.67 -25.82
CA PRO A 350 -4.58 15.75 -25.22
C PRO A 350 -4.36 15.58 -23.72
N VAL A 351 -5.44 15.32 -22.98
CA VAL A 351 -5.43 14.99 -21.55
C VAL A 351 -6.24 13.73 -21.29
N ASP A 352 -5.70 12.83 -20.47
CA ASP A 352 -6.40 11.65 -19.96
C ASP A 352 -7.05 12.02 -18.61
N ILE A 353 -8.29 11.57 -18.41
CA ILE A 353 -9.16 11.95 -17.30
C ILE A 353 -9.64 10.68 -16.60
N ASP A 354 -9.33 10.56 -15.30
CA ASP A 354 -9.86 9.53 -14.41
C ASP A 354 -11.30 9.92 -14.02
N ILE A 355 -12.23 9.69 -14.95
CA ILE A 355 -13.60 10.26 -15.01
C ILE A 355 -14.55 9.82 -13.87
N LEU A 356 -14.12 8.89 -13.01
CA LEU A 356 -14.94 8.29 -11.94
C LEU A 356 -14.34 8.53 -10.54
N ASP A 357 -13.21 9.23 -10.43
CA ASP A 357 -12.40 9.33 -9.19
C ASP A 357 -13.09 10.14 -8.08
N ASN A 358 -14.06 10.98 -8.45
CA ASN A 358 -14.89 11.83 -7.59
C ASN A 358 -16.30 11.25 -7.31
N ASP A 359 -16.67 10.16 -7.98
CA ASP A 359 -18.04 9.62 -8.02
C ASP A 359 -18.34 8.65 -6.86
N SER A 360 -19.61 8.24 -6.76
CA SER A 360 -20.03 7.26 -5.75
C SER A 360 -21.18 6.37 -6.22
N GLY A 361 -21.13 5.10 -5.79
CA GLY A 361 -22.14 4.11 -6.17
C GLY A 361 -21.98 3.55 -7.60
N ILE A 362 -20.82 3.74 -8.22
CA ILE A 362 -20.46 3.15 -9.52
C ILE A 362 -20.63 1.62 -9.46
N PRO A 363 -21.38 1.01 -10.40
CA PRO A 363 -21.55 -0.44 -10.48
C PRO A 363 -20.32 -1.11 -11.10
N THR A 364 -20.07 -2.36 -10.72
CA THR A 364 -19.09 -3.25 -11.38
C THR A 364 -19.61 -3.86 -12.68
N ASP A 365 -20.90 -3.67 -12.98
CA ASP A 365 -21.57 -4.08 -14.22
C ASP A 365 -22.46 -2.92 -14.73
N GLY A 366 -22.06 -2.27 -15.82
CA GLY A 366 -22.72 -1.02 -16.24
C GLY A 366 -22.34 -0.53 -17.64
N GLU A 367 -22.77 0.69 -17.95
CA GLU A 367 -22.42 1.40 -19.19
C GLU A 367 -21.98 2.84 -18.86
N LEU A 368 -20.74 3.19 -19.21
CA LEU A 368 -20.27 4.58 -19.26
C LEU A 368 -20.48 5.12 -20.68
N THR A 369 -21.15 6.26 -20.80
CA THR A 369 -21.33 6.95 -22.09
C THR A 369 -20.92 8.41 -22.01
N VAL A 370 -20.33 8.93 -23.08
CA VAL A 370 -19.87 10.32 -23.19
C VAL A 370 -20.47 11.02 -24.40
N THR A 371 -20.75 12.30 -24.26
CA THR A 371 -21.08 13.18 -25.40
C THR A 371 -19.80 13.69 -26.09
N GLN A 372 -19.95 14.36 -27.23
CA GLN A 372 -18.84 15.05 -27.89
C GLN A 372 -19.01 16.57 -27.68
N PRO A 373 -17.96 17.28 -27.26
CA PRO A 373 -18.00 18.73 -27.03
C PRO A 373 -17.94 19.51 -28.36
N ASP A 374 -18.01 20.84 -28.29
CA ASP A 374 -18.08 21.71 -29.47
C ASP A 374 -16.70 22.06 -30.06
N ASN A 375 -15.60 21.95 -29.28
CA ASN A 375 -14.25 22.39 -29.66
C ASN A 375 -13.16 21.32 -29.39
N GLY A 376 -13.53 20.04 -29.41
CA GLY A 376 -12.62 18.92 -29.20
C GLY A 376 -13.26 17.58 -29.53
N THR A 377 -12.56 16.50 -29.18
CA THR A 377 -13.05 15.13 -29.30
C THR A 377 -12.75 14.34 -28.04
N VAL A 378 -13.67 13.43 -27.68
CA VAL A 378 -13.60 12.65 -26.45
C VAL A 378 -13.65 11.16 -26.81
N THR A 379 -12.77 10.35 -26.22
CA THR A 379 -12.77 8.88 -26.38
C THR A 379 -12.65 8.18 -25.04
N VAL A 380 -13.56 7.24 -24.78
CA VAL A 380 -13.46 6.29 -23.65
C VAL A 380 -12.38 5.25 -23.96
N ASN A 381 -11.57 4.94 -22.96
CA ASN A 381 -10.60 3.85 -22.93
C ASN A 381 -11.05 2.83 -21.87
N ASP A 382 -11.43 1.65 -22.33
CA ASP A 382 -12.04 0.57 -21.55
C ASP A 382 -11.02 -0.36 -20.87
N ASN A 383 -9.72 -0.01 -20.87
CA ASN A 383 -8.58 -0.80 -20.37
C ASN A 383 -8.48 -2.29 -20.79
N GLY A 384 -9.39 -2.79 -21.62
CA GLY A 384 -9.59 -4.21 -21.88
C GLY A 384 -10.57 -4.94 -20.94
N THR A 385 -11.42 -4.21 -20.21
CA THR A 385 -12.44 -4.64 -19.22
C THR A 385 -13.88 -4.28 -19.65
N PRO A 386 -14.43 -4.77 -20.79
CA PRO A 386 -15.66 -4.24 -21.37
C PRO A 386 -16.96 -4.46 -20.58
N ASP A 387 -16.91 -5.26 -19.51
CA ASP A 387 -18.03 -5.60 -18.64
C ASP A 387 -17.87 -4.98 -17.22
N ASP A 388 -16.74 -4.32 -16.92
CA ASP A 388 -16.42 -3.66 -15.65
C ASP A 388 -15.94 -2.22 -15.90
N ILE A 389 -16.80 -1.24 -15.61
CA ILE A 389 -16.52 0.18 -15.87
C ILE A 389 -15.69 0.84 -14.76
N THR A 390 -15.28 0.12 -13.71
CA THR A 390 -14.66 0.76 -12.52
C THR A 390 -13.24 1.26 -12.76
N ASP A 391 -12.59 0.89 -13.87
CA ASP A 391 -11.29 1.40 -14.31
C ASP A 391 -11.34 2.14 -15.67
N ASP A 392 -12.54 2.43 -16.20
CA ASP A 392 -12.72 3.21 -17.43
C ASP A 392 -12.13 4.62 -17.29
N THR A 393 -11.42 5.06 -18.32
CA THR A 393 -10.81 6.40 -18.41
C THR A 393 -11.24 7.13 -19.67
N VAL A 394 -11.10 8.45 -19.70
CA VAL A 394 -11.55 9.29 -20.83
C VAL A 394 -10.43 10.21 -21.31
N THR A 395 -10.06 10.11 -22.59
CA THR A 395 -9.13 11.06 -23.22
C THR A 395 -9.91 12.19 -23.90
N TYR A 396 -9.66 13.44 -23.52
CA TYR A 396 -10.05 14.63 -24.29
C TYR A 396 -8.90 15.10 -25.18
N THR A 397 -9.18 15.42 -26.44
CA THR A 397 -8.26 16.05 -27.38
C THR A 397 -8.88 17.34 -27.91
N PRO A 398 -8.30 18.53 -27.63
CA PRO A 398 -8.80 19.80 -28.15
C PRO A 398 -8.67 19.89 -29.68
N ASP A 399 -9.55 20.68 -30.31
CA ASP A 399 -9.40 21.02 -31.72
C ASP A 399 -8.10 21.84 -31.95
N PRO A 400 -7.42 21.68 -33.10
CA PRO A 400 -6.21 22.44 -33.38
C PRO A 400 -6.41 23.95 -33.32
N ASP A 401 -5.49 24.63 -32.63
CA ASP A 401 -5.52 26.06 -32.31
C ASP A 401 -6.64 26.51 -31.34
N PHE A 402 -7.36 25.61 -30.67
CA PHE A 402 -8.37 25.98 -29.66
C PHE A 402 -7.73 26.51 -28.36
N VAL A 403 -8.34 27.56 -27.80
CA VAL A 403 -8.03 28.14 -26.48
C VAL A 403 -9.34 28.59 -25.83
N GLY A 404 -9.53 28.24 -24.55
CA GLY A 404 -10.70 28.52 -23.72
C GLY A 404 -11.38 27.25 -23.20
N THR A 405 -12.55 27.43 -22.59
CA THR A 405 -13.34 26.35 -21.98
C THR A 405 -14.20 25.59 -22.99
N ASP A 406 -14.21 24.26 -22.89
CA ASP A 406 -15.08 23.34 -23.63
C ASP A 406 -15.77 22.37 -22.64
N ASP A 407 -16.98 21.90 -22.94
CA ASP A 407 -17.79 21.11 -22.01
C ASP A 407 -18.36 19.85 -22.67
N PHE A 408 -18.32 18.71 -21.98
CA PHE A 408 -19.07 17.49 -22.35
C PHE A 408 -19.77 16.85 -21.15
N GLU A 409 -20.92 16.22 -21.38
CA GLU A 409 -21.63 15.41 -20.39
C GLU A 409 -21.18 13.93 -20.47
N TYR A 410 -21.06 13.27 -19.32
CA TYR A 410 -20.94 11.81 -19.19
C TYR A 410 -22.09 11.24 -18.34
N THR A 411 -22.49 10.00 -18.66
CA THR A 411 -23.60 9.29 -18.01
C THR A 411 -23.12 7.89 -17.64
N VAL A 412 -23.25 7.53 -16.36
CA VAL A 412 -23.07 6.17 -15.85
C VAL A 412 -24.45 5.54 -15.62
N CYS A 413 -24.64 4.32 -16.11
CA CYS A 413 -25.84 3.50 -15.89
C CYS A 413 -25.46 2.13 -15.30
N ASP A 414 -26.31 1.59 -14.41
CA ASP A 414 -26.29 0.16 -14.06
C ASP A 414 -27.04 -0.70 -15.09
N THR A 415 -26.83 -2.02 -15.03
CA THR A 415 -27.56 -3.02 -15.83
C THR A 415 -29.08 -3.00 -15.65
N HIS A 416 -29.59 -2.31 -14.63
CA HIS A 416 -31.00 -2.20 -14.28
C HIS A 416 -31.65 -0.88 -14.76
N GLY A 417 -30.86 0.02 -15.37
CA GLY A 417 -31.31 1.29 -15.93
C GLY A 417 -31.48 2.42 -14.90
N ASN A 418 -30.88 2.31 -13.72
CA ASN A 418 -30.58 3.50 -12.91
C ASN A 418 -29.39 4.19 -13.55
N CYS A 419 -29.49 5.50 -13.77
CA CYS A 419 -28.41 6.29 -14.35
C CYS A 419 -28.34 7.65 -13.68
N ASP A 420 -27.14 8.24 -13.65
CA ASP A 420 -26.92 9.65 -13.31
C ASP A 420 -25.99 10.31 -14.33
N THR A 421 -25.89 11.65 -14.34
CA THR A 421 -25.18 12.40 -15.40
C THR A 421 -24.54 13.68 -14.88
N ALA A 422 -23.26 13.84 -15.17
CA ALA A 422 -22.42 14.98 -14.77
C ALA A 422 -21.76 15.63 -15.99
N THR A 423 -21.25 16.85 -15.78
CA THR A 423 -20.57 17.67 -16.79
C THR A 423 -19.08 17.72 -16.51
N VAL A 424 -18.26 17.53 -17.52
CA VAL A 424 -16.82 17.78 -17.47
C VAL A 424 -16.54 19.10 -18.18
N THR A 425 -15.99 20.06 -17.45
CA THR A 425 -15.46 21.30 -18.01
C THR A 425 -13.96 21.15 -18.22
N VAL A 426 -13.50 21.32 -19.46
CA VAL A 426 -12.08 21.34 -19.83
C VAL A 426 -11.65 22.77 -20.14
N ASP A 427 -10.66 23.30 -19.43
CA ASP A 427 -10.02 24.57 -19.80
C ASP A 427 -8.77 24.31 -20.63
N CYS A 428 -8.83 24.61 -21.93
CA CYS A 428 -7.73 24.44 -22.88
C CYS A 428 -6.94 25.76 -22.96
N GLY A 429 -5.83 25.85 -22.23
CA GLY A 429 -5.15 27.13 -21.97
C GLY A 429 -3.71 27.22 -22.48
N LEU A 430 -3.10 28.39 -22.28
CA LEU A 430 -1.66 28.45 -22.02
C LEU A 430 -1.42 27.94 -20.57
N PRO A 431 -0.18 27.61 -20.18
CA PRO A 431 0.09 27.29 -18.77
C PRO A 431 -0.34 28.46 -17.87
N ASP A 432 -0.72 28.16 -16.63
CA ASP A 432 -1.02 29.21 -15.65
C ASP A 432 0.18 30.17 -15.55
N LEU A 433 -0.08 31.45 -15.83
CA LEU A 433 0.91 32.51 -15.67
C LEU A 433 1.14 32.70 -14.17
N GLU A 434 2.39 32.50 -13.72
CA GLU A 434 2.82 32.69 -12.34
C GLU A 434 4.01 33.66 -12.33
N VAL A 435 3.82 34.83 -11.73
CA VAL A 435 4.81 35.92 -11.69
C VAL A 435 5.25 36.19 -10.26
N VAL A 436 6.57 36.19 -10.00
CA VAL A 436 7.16 36.01 -8.67
C VAL A 436 8.02 37.21 -8.24
N ASP A 437 7.96 37.60 -6.95
CA ASP A 437 8.73 38.74 -6.44
C ASP A 437 10.26 38.54 -6.63
N ASP A 438 10.94 39.60 -7.09
CA ASP A 438 12.37 39.64 -7.41
C ASP A 438 13.19 40.40 -6.37
N TYR A 439 14.50 40.09 -6.34
CA TYR A 439 15.47 40.84 -5.57
C TYR A 439 16.75 41.12 -6.36
N ALA A 440 17.19 42.37 -6.34
CA ALA A 440 18.48 42.81 -6.88
C ALA A 440 19.24 43.69 -5.89
N SER A 441 20.54 43.84 -6.10
CA SER A 441 21.35 44.86 -5.40
C SER A 441 22.30 45.55 -6.37
N THR A 442 22.63 46.80 -6.09
CA THR A 442 23.56 47.58 -6.91
C THR A 442 24.40 48.54 -6.08
N PRO A 443 25.67 48.80 -6.44
CA PRO A 443 26.41 49.91 -5.88
C PRO A 443 25.72 51.24 -6.15
N LYS A 444 25.84 52.18 -5.21
CA LYS A 444 25.40 53.56 -5.37
C LYS A 444 25.80 54.16 -6.72
N ASP A 445 24.91 54.95 -7.30
CA ASP A 445 25.04 55.63 -8.60
C ASP A 445 25.30 54.67 -9.80
N THR A 446 25.09 53.36 -9.63
CA THR A 446 25.36 52.32 -10.66
C THR A 446 24.07 51.65 -11.11
N PRO A 447 23.77 51.59 -12.42
CA PRO A 447 22.66 50.79 -12.95
C PRO A 447 22.91 49.29 -12.80
N VAL A 448 21.83 48.52 -12.68
CA VAL A 448 21.82 47.06 -12.68
C VAL A 448 20.79 46.57 -13.70
N ASP A 449 21.16 45.56 -14.49
CA ASP A 449 20.27 44.82 -15.37
C ASP A 449 19.72 43.61 -14.59
N ILE A 450 18.41 43.36 -14.70
CA ILE A 450 17.67 42.35 -13.95
C ILE A 450 16.92 41.46 -14.95
N ASP A 451 17.18 40.15 -14.87
CA ASP A 451 16.54 39.11 -15.66
C ASP A 451 15.19 38.73 -14.99
N ILE A 452 14.24 39.67 -15.05
CA ILE A 452 12.98 39.75 -14.28
C ILE A 452 11.94 38.63 -14.55
N LEU A 453 12.31 37.62 -15.35
CA LEU A 453 11.45 36.50 -15.74
C LEU A 453 12.09 35.13 -15.46
N ASP A 454 13.31 35.10 -14.89
CA ASP A 454 14.08 33.85 -14.65
C ASP A 454 13.47 32.96 -13.54
N ASN A 455 12.67 33.56 -12.66
CA ASN A 455 11.94 32.96 -11.55
C ASN A 455 10.45 32.68 -11.86
N ASP A 456 9.95 33.17 -12.99
CA ASP A 456 8.54 33.11 -13.38
C ASP A 456 8.17 31.80 -14.12
N SER A 457 6.88 31.51 -14.21
CA SER A 457 6.36 30.39 -14.99
C SER A 457 5.12 30.78 -15.82
N GLY A 458 4.83 30.00 -16.88
CA GLY A 458 3.72 30.29 -17.79
C GLY A 458 3.84 31.55 -18.65
N ILE A 459 5.04 32.18 -18.73
CA ILE A 459 5.27 33.39 -19.54
C ILE A 459 4.84 33.16 -21.01
N PRO A 460 3.92 33.98 -21.56
CA PRO A 460 3.43 33.83 -22.92
C PRO A 460 4.47 34.27 -23.96
N THR A 461 4.57 33.54 -25.07
CA THR A 461 5.40 33.90 -26.22
C THR A 461 4.84 35.07 -27.04
N ASP A 462 3.62 35.52 -26.73
CA ASP A 462 2.97 36.70 -27.29
C ASP A 462 2.16 37.42 -26.19
N GLY A 463 2.74 38.48 -25.63
CA GLY A 463 2.21 39.18 -24.46
C GLY A 463 2.67 40.64 -24.34
N GLU A 464 2.40 41.28 -23.19
CA GLU A 464 2.87 42.63 -22.84
C GLU A 464 3.51 42.61 -21.45
N LEU A 465 4.79 42.98 -21.36
CA LEU A 465 5.48 43.29 -20.11
C LEU A 465 5.39 44.80 -19.83
N THR A 466 4.92 45.17 -18.65
CA THR A 466 4.88 46.58 -18.20
C THR A 466 5.50 46.75 -16.83
N VAL A 467 6.13 47.90 -16.58
CA VAL A 467 6.80 48.24 -15.32
C VAL A 467 6.31 49.58 -14.78
N THR A 468 6.23 49.67 -13.46
CA THR A 468 6.03 50.94 -12.75
C THR A 468 7.35 51.72 -12.65
N GLN A 469 7.34 52.88 -12.01
CA GLN A 469 8.57 53.63 -11.70
C GLN A 469 8.67 53.78 -10.17
N PRO A 470 9.83 53.45 -9.59
CA PRO A 470 10.05 53.52 -8.14
C PRO A 470 10.23 54.97 -7.66
N ASP A 471 10.28 55.16 -6.34
CA ASP A 471 10.35 56.50 -5.71
C ASP A 471 11.78 57.10 -5.75
N ASN A 472 12.84 56.28 -5.84
CA ASN A 472 14.24 56.70 -5.74
C ASN A 472 15.13 56.18 -6.90
N GLY A 473 14.53 55.98 -8.08
CA GLY A 473 15.24 55.50 -9.26
C GLY A 473 14.42 55.62 -10.54
N THR A 474 14.93 55.04 -11.62
CA THR A 474 14.22 54.90 -12.90
C THR A 474 14.42 53.51 -13.47
N VAL A 475 13.38 52.99 -14.10
CA VAL A 475 13.35 51.61 -14.62
C VAL A 475 13.06 51.64 -16.13
N THR A 476 13.80 50.87 -16.91
CA THR A 476 13.58 50.73 -18.36
C THR A 476 13.61 49.28 -18.80
N VAL A 477 12.56 48.84 -19.49
CA VAL A 477 12.52 47.55 -20.19
C VAL A 477 13.44 47.59 -21.41
N ASN A 478 14.21 46.52 -21.61
CA ASN A 478 15.01 46.23 -22.78
C ASN A 478 14.37 45.04 -23.51
N ASP A 479 13.75 45.33 -24.65
CA ASP A 479 12.96 44.38 -25.46
C ASP A 479 13.81 43.41 -26.30
N ASN A 480 15.14 43.38 -26.10
CA ASN A 480 16.16 42.67 -26.88
C ASN A 480 16.05 42.71 -28.43
N GLY A 481 15.17 43.54 -29.00
CA GLY A 481 14.80 43.55 -30.41
C GLY A 481 13.66 42.61 -30.82
N THR A 482 12.87 42.12 -29.86
CA THR A 482 11.80 41.10 -29.94
C THR A 482 10.42 41.64 -29.49
N PRO A 483 9.86 42.73 -30.06
CA PRO A 483 8.68 43.43 -29.48
C PRO A 483 7.33 42.69 -29.50
N ASP A 484 7.30 41.45 -30.01
CA ASP A 484 6.13 40.58 -30.07
C ASP A 484 6.35 39.29 -29.24
N ASP A 485 7.51 39.11 -28.57
CA ASP A 485 7.92 37.93 -27.79
C ASP A 485 8.65 38.41 -26.53
N ILE A 486 7.99 38.34 -25.38
CA ILE A 486 8.52 38.87 -24.10
C ILE A 486 9.43 37.87 -23.37
N THR A 487 9.65 36.67 -23.90
CA THR A 487 10.38 35.62 -23.17
C THR A 487 11.87 35.87 -23.01
N ASP A 488 12.42 36.88 -23.68
CA ASP A 488 13.78 37.40 -23.48
C ASP A 488 13.85 38.87 -23.06
N ASP A 489 12.74 39.47 -22.59
CA ASP A 489 12.72 40.83 -22.07
C ASP A 489 13.50 40.94 -20.73
N THR A 490 14.25 42.03 -20.57
CA THR A 490 15.06 42.31 -19.37
C THR A 490 14.82 43.73 -18.88
N VAL A 491 15.16 44.03 -17.62
CA VAL A 491 14.84 45.33 -17.00
C VAL A 491 16.08 45.97 -16.36
N THR A 492 16.43 47.18 -16.80
CA THR A 492 17.49 47.98 -16.16
C THR A 492 16.91 48.90 -15.10
N TYR A 493 17.34 48.75 -13.83
CA TYR A 493 17.14 49.75 -12.77
C TYR A 493 18.34 50.71 -12.70
N THR A 494 18.07 52.01 -12.63
CA THR A 494 19.09 53.05 -12.39
C THR A 494 18.69 53.87 -11.15
N PRO A 495 19.46 53.83 -10.05
CA PRO A 495 19.16 54.60 -8.84
C PRO A 495 19.30 56.11 -9.06
N ASP A 496 18.54 56.91 -8.30
CA ASP A 496 18.69 58.36 -8.31
C ASP A 496 20.08 58.77 -7.79
N PRO A 497 20.68 59.86 -8.32
CA PRO A 497 22.00 60.31 -7.88
C PRO A 497 22.06 60.57 -6.36
N ASP A 498 23.11 60.05 -5.75
CA ASP A 498 23.36 60.03 -4.30
C ASP A 498 22.44 59.12 -3.44
N PHE A 499 21.51 58.35 -4.02
CA PHE A 499 20.64 57.42 -3.28
C PHE A 499 21.41 56.28 -2.60
N VAL A 500 20.94 55.90 -1.40
CA VAL A 500 21.38 54.73 -0.63
C VAL A 500 20.19 54.20 0.19
N GLY A 501 19.89 52.91 0.08
CA GLY A 501 18.77 52.21 0.71
C GLY A 501 17.99 51.36 -0.29
N THR A 502 16.88 50.78 0.19
CA THR A 502 15.97 49.95 -0.63
C THR A 502 14.97 50.79 -1.41
N ASP A 503 14.67 50.38 -2.64
CA ASP A 503 13.71 50.98 -3.55
C ASP A 503 12.90 49.86 -4.24
N ASP A 504 11.61 50.05 -4.47
CA ASP A 504 10.70 48.99 -4.92
C ASP A 504 9.90 49.42 -6.17
N PHE A 505 9.73 48.51 -7.14
CA PHE A 505 8.83 48.69 -8.28
C PHE A 505 8.05 47.42 -8.61
N GLU A 506 6.82 47.56 -9.09
CA GLU A 506 5.99 46.46 -9.60
C GLU A 506 6.20 46.27 -11.12
N TYR A 507 6.18 45.01 -11.58
CA TYR A 507 6.05 44.63 -12.99
C TYR A 507 4.81 43.75 -13.21
N THR A 508 4.22 43.85 -14.40
CA THR A 508 3.00 43.14 -14.80
C THR A 508 3.24 42.47 -16.13
N VAL A 509 3.04 41.16 -16.19
CA VAL A 509 2.99 40.37 -17.43
C VAL A 509 1.52 40.14 -17.79
N CYS A 510 1.16 40.32 -19.06
CA CYS A 510 -0.16 39.99 -19.60
C CYS A 510 -0.05 39.12 -20.86
N ASP A 511 -0.95 38.16 -21.02
CA ASP A 511 -1.15 37.45 -22.30
C ASP A 511 -2.05 38.24 -23.28
N THR A 512 -2.14 37.78 -24.52
CA THR A 512 -3.02 38.38 -25.55
C THR A 512 -4.53 38.24 -25.27
N HIS A 513 -4.93 37.42 -24.29
CA HIS A 513 -6.32 37.17 -23.90
C HIS A 513 -6.78 38.03 -22.72
N GLY A 514 -5.85 38.68 -22.00
CA GLY A 514 -6.08 39.58 -20.89
C GLY A 514 -5.94 38.94 -19.51
N ASN A 515 -5.33 37.75 -19.42
CA ASN A 515 -4.81 37.22 -18.16
C ASN A 515 -3.54 38.00 -17.81
N CYS A 516 -3.48 38.54 -16.59
CA CYS A 516 -2.36 39.36 -16.14
C CYS A 516 -2.01 39.06 -14.69
N GLU A 517 -0.72 38.87 -14.42
CA GLU A 517 -0.15 38.73 -13.08
C GLU A 517 0.82 39.88 -12.79
N THR A 518 1.20 40.07 -11.52
CA THR A 518 2.01 41.24 -11.10
C THR A 518 2.79 40.90 -9.85
N ALA A 519 4.10 41.14 -9.89
CA ALA A 519 5.01 40.98 -8.77
C ALA A 519 5.87 42.22 -8.51
N THR A 520 6.59 42.20 -7.40
CA THR A 520 7.41 43.30 -6.87
C THR A 520 8.89 42.98 -7.02
N VAL A 521 9.65 43.92 -7.57
CA VAL A 521 11.12 43.91 -7.53
C VAL A 521 11.59 44.82 -6.40
N THR A 522 12.33 44.26 -5.44
CA THR A 522 13.04 45.02 -4.41
C THR A 522 14.51 45.18 -4.80
N VAL A 523 15.00 46.43 -4.87
CA VAL A 523 16.41 46.74 -5.18
C VAL A 523 17.09 47.41 -3.98
N ASP A 524 18.18 46.82 -3.48
CA ASP A 524 19.03 47.48 -2.47
C ASP A 524 20.19 48.25 -3.15
N CYS A 525 20.17 49.58 -3.01
CA CYS A 525 21.18 50.48 -3.55
C CYS A 525 22.16 50.88 -2.44
N GLY A 526 23.40 50.37 -2.49
CA GLY A 526 24.29 50.37 -1.34
C GLY A 526 25.76 50.67 -1.62
N LEU A 527 26.58 50.52 -0.58
CA LEU A 527 27.96 50.07 -0.80
C LEU A 527 27.89 48.56 -1.11
N PRO A 528 28.88 47.96 -1.80
CA PRO A 528 28.93 46.51 -1.90
C PRO A 528 28.82 45.91 -0.50
N ILE A 529 28.01 44.85 -0.36
CA ILE A 529 27.94 44.09 0.89
C ILE A 529 29.33 43.51 1.08
N LEU A 530 30.02 43.96 2.12
CA LEU A 530 31.28 43.37 2.55
C LEU A 530 30.93 42.06 3.23
N ASP A 531 31.35 40.96 2.62
CA ASP A 531 31.06 39.58 3.00
C ASP A 531 32.39 38.84 3.06
N VAL A 532 32.87 38.62 4.27
CA VAL A 532 34.21 38.09 4.57
C VAL A 532 34.05 36.68 5.12
N VAL A 533 34.74 35.71 4.52
CA VAL A 533 34.40 34.27 4.60
C VAL A 533 35.51 33.46 5.27
N ASP A 534 35.14 32.47 6.08
CA ASP A 534 36.11 31.62 6.80
C ASP A 534 37.09 30.92 5.84
N ASP A 535 38.39 31.00 6.19
CA ASP A 535 39.51 30.44 5.42
C ASP A 535 40.06 29.15 6.02
N TYR A 536 40.67 28.35 5.15
CA TYR A 536 41.43 27.16 5.55
C TYR A 536 42.76 27.06 4.81
N ALA A 537 43.84 26.84 5.57
CA ALA A 537 45.16 26.54 5.03
C ALA A 537 45.77 25.30 5.72
N SER A 538 46.77 24.70 5.07
CA SER A 538 47.59 23.66 5.70
C SER A 538 49.05 23.87 5.34
N THR A 539 49.96 23.50 6.26
CA THR A 539 51.39 23.65 6.05
C THR A 539 52.20 22.50 6.68
N PRO A 540 53.32 22.10 6.06
CA PRO A 540 54.29 21.23 6.73
C PRO A 540 54.79 21.86 8.03
N LYS A 541 55.05 21.02 9.04
CA LYS A 541 55.73 21.43 10.27
C LYS A 541 56.96 22.33 9.99
N ASP A 542 57.14 23.35 10.83
CA ASP A 542 58.21 24.35 10.77
C ASP A 542 58.28 25.14 9.44
N THR A 543 57.22 25.11 8.63
CA THR A 543 57.17 25.76 7.31
C THR A 543 56.11 26.87 7.29
N PRO A 544 56.46 28.12 6.93
CA PRO A 544 55.47 29.17 6.67
C PRO A 544 54.60 28.86 5.46
N VAL A 545 53.35 29.35 5.48
CA VAL A 545 52.43 29.32 4.35
C VAL A 545 51.91 30.73 4.08
N ASP A 546 51.86 31.10 2.81
CA ASP A 546 51.21 32.32 2.33
C ASP A 546 49.75 31.96 1.99
N ILE A 547 48.80 32.79 2.44
CA ILE A 547 47.35 32.60 2.32
C ILE A 547 46.80 33.80 1.55
N ASP A 548 46.15 33.52 0.43
CA ASP A 548 45.42 34.49 -0.39
C ASP A 548 44.04 34.75 0.25
N ILE A 549 44.06 35.36 1.44
CA ILE A 549 42.96 35.50 2.44
C ILE A 549 41.75 36.34 1.98
N LEU A 550 41.66 36.67 0.70
CA LEU A 550 40.58 37.49 0.11
C LEU A 550 40.00 36.82 -1.17
N ASP A 551 40.50 35.64 -1.56
CA ASP A 551 40.10 34.95 -2.82
C ASP A 551 38.66 34.37 -2.75
N ASN A 552 38.16 34.13 -1.53
CA ASN A 552 36.82 33.64 -1.20
C ASN A 552 35.84 34.77 -0.81
N ASP A 553 36.33 35.99 -0.58
CA ASP A 553 35.55 37.12 -0.10
C ASP A 553 34.80 37.86 -1.22
N SER A 554 33.77 38.62 -0.83
CA SER A 554 33.08 39.53 -1.75
C SER A 554 32.88 40.93 -1.18
N GLY A 555 32.78 41.91 -2.08
CA GLY A 555 32.62 43.33 -1.73
C GLY A 555 33.87 44.02 -1.14
N ILE A 556 35.05 43.40 -1.21
CA ILE A 556 36.32 43.97 -0.74
C ILE A 556 36.54 45.38 -1.33
N PRO A 557 36.71 46.42 -0.48
CA PRO A 557 36.90 47.78 -0.94
C PRO A 557 38.31 48.02 -1.46
N THR A 558 38.45 48.81 -2.53
CA THR A 558 39.74 49.32 -3.03
C THR A 558 40.38 50.37 -2.12
N ASP A 559 39.75 50.73 -1.00
CA ASP A 559 40.27 51.63 0.02
C ASP A 559 39.79 51.20 1.43
N GLY A 560 40.70 50.70 2.26
CA GLY A 560 40.33 50.07 3.53
C GLY A 560 41.51 49.77 4.48
N GLU A 561 41.25 48.93 5.47
CA GLU A 561 42.25 48.37 6.40
C GLU A 561 41.97 46.87 6.58
N LEU A 562 42.95 46.02 6.25
CA LEU A 562 42.98 44.60 6.64
C LEU A 562 43.72 44.47 7.97
N THR A 563 43.10 43.86 8.97
CA THR A 563 43.73 43.58 10.27
C THR A 563 43.60 42.11 10.64
N VAL A 564 44.61 41.57 11.31
CA VAL A 564 44.68 40.17 11.74
C VAL A 564 44.96 40.08 13.24
N THR A 565 44.38 39.08 13.91
CA THR A 565 44.78 38.71 15.27
C THR A 565 46.08 37.87 15.23
N GLN A 566 46.56 37.42 16.39
CA GLN A 566 47.69 36.50 16.45
C GLN A 566 47.22 35.19 17.08
N PRO A 567 47.51 34.03 16.46
CA PRO A 567 47.10 32.72 16.96
C PRO A 567 47.95 32.29 18.17
N ASP A 568 47.52 31.22 18.84
CA ASP A 568 48.18 30.74 20.07
C ASP A 568 49.49 29.97 19.80
N ASN A 569 49.67 29.37 18.60
CA ASN A 569 50.80 28.49 18.28
C ASN A 569 51.55 28.89 17.00
N GLY A 570 51.53 30.19 16.66
CA GLY A 570 52.21 30.72 15.48
C GLY A 570 52.29 32.24 15.49
N THR A 571 52.70 32.80 14.36
CA THR A 571 52.71 34.24 14.11
C THR A 571 52.18 34.53 12.72
N VAL A 572 51.42 35.61 12.59
CA VAL A 572 50.73 35.99 11.35
C VAL A 572 51.20 37.38 10.93
N THR A 573 51.55 37.56 9.66
CA THR A 573 51.95 38.85 9.11
C THR A 573 51.22 39.14 7.80
N VAL A 574 50.53 40.28 7.74
CA VAL A 574 50.01 40.84 6.49
C VAL A 574 51.18 41.29 5.60
N ASN A 575 51.11 40.93 4.32
CA ASN A 575 51.97 41.38 3.24
C ASN A 575 51.16 42.29 2.33
N ASP A 576 51.42 43.60 2.42
CA ASP A 576 50.70 44.65 1.71
C ASP A 576 51.04 44.77 0.21
N ASN A 577 51.81 43.82 -0.34
CA ASN A 577 52.39 43.79 -1.70
C ASN A 577 53.05 45.10 -2.23
N GLY A 578 53.25 46.11 -1.37
CA GLY A 578 53.68 47.46 -1.72
C GLY A 578 52.55 48.45 -2.08
N THR A 579 51.30 48.15 -1.71
CA THR A 579 50.03 48.82 -2.06
C THR A 579 49.24 49.33 -0.82
N PRO A 580 49.82 50.13 0.12
CA PRO A 580 49.21 50.37 1.45
C PRO A 580 47.91 51.22 1.50
N ASP A 581 47.38 51.61 0.34
CA ASP A 581 46.11 52.34 0.20
C ASP A 581 45.05 51.50 -0.57
N ASP A 582 45.37 50.28 -1.00
CA ASP A 582 44.53 49.36 -1.80
C ASP A 582 44.72 47.93 -1.28
N ILE A 583 43.74 47.40 -0.56
CA ILE A 583 43.84 46.08 0.10
C ILE A 583 43.50 44.90 -0.82
N THR A 584 43.14 45.14 -2.08
CA THR A 584 42.63 44.08 -2.98
C THR A 584 43.70 43.08 -3.44
N ASP A 585 44.97 43.33 -3.15
CA ASP A 585 46.08 42.38 -3.32
C ASP A 585 46.85 42.09 -2.02
N ASP A 586 46.28 42.39 -0.85
CA ASP A 586 46.86 42.02 0.44
C ASP A 586 46.82 40.50 0.65
N THR A 587 47.91 39.95 1.19
CA THR A 587 48.05 38.50 1.48
C THR A 587 48.54 38.29 2.91
N VAL A 588 48.38 37.09 3.46
CA VAL A 588 48.75 36.80 4.85
C VAL A 588 49.70 35.61 4.95
N THR A 589 50.88 35.80 5.53
CA THR A 589 51.80 34.70 5.86
C THR A 589 51.56 34.22 7.28
N TYR A 590 51.18 32.94 7.45
CA TYR A 590 51.22 32.23 8.72
C TYR A 590 52.56 31.51 8.89
N THR A 591 53.22 31.69 10.03
CA THR A 591 54.43 30.95 10.43
C THR A 591 54.17 30.19 11.73
N PRO A 592 54.16 28.84 11.73
CA PRO A 592 53.95 28.06 12.95
C PRO A 592 55.10 28.21 13.94
N ASP A 593 54.81 28.07 15.23
CA ASP A 593 55.85 28.00 16.26
C ASP A 593 56.76 26.79 16.05
N THR A 594 58.04 26.93 16.45
CA THR A 594 59.01 25.85 16.27
C THR A 594 58.57 24.58 16.99
N ASP A 595 58.65 23.47 16.27
CA ASP A 595 58.20 22.14 16.64
C ASP A 595 56.67 21.90 16.70
N PHE A 596 55.82 22.91 16.44
CA PHE A 596 54.35 22.78 16.48
C PHE A 596 53.80 21.76 15.47
N VAL A 597 52.75 21.03 15.90
CA VAL A 597 51.92 20.12 15.09
C VAL A 597 50.51 20.14 15.69
N GLY A 598 49.51 20.44 14.87
CA GLY A 598 48.11 20.58 15.25
C GLY A 598 47.39 21.68 14.45
N THR A 599 46.13 21.91 14.81
CA THR A 599 45.28 23.01 14.33
C THR A 599 45.63 24.31 15.08
N ASP A 600 45.74 25.43 14.38
CA ASP A 600 45.90 26.78 14.96
C ASP A 600 44.89 27.73 14.28
N GLU A 601 44.46 28.79 14.97
CA GLU A 601 43.32 29.62 14.54
C GLU A 601 43.59 31.10 14.80
N PHE A 602 43.27 31.95 13.82
CA PHE A 602 43.26 33.41 13.97
C PHE A 602 42.03 34.02 13.28
N GLU A 603 41.76 35.29 13.53
CA GLU A 603 40.68 36.06 12.90
C GLU A 603 41.28 37.17 12.04
N TYR A 604 40.59 37.54 10.96
CA TYR A 604 40.89 38.74 10.19
C TYR A 604 39.63 39.60 10.01
N THR A 605 39.84 40.92 9.99
CA THR A 605 38.79 41.93 9.83
C THR A 605 39.17 42.82 8.67
N VAL A 606 38.28 42.91 7.67
CA VAL A 606 38.33 43.92 6.60
C VAL A 606 37.44 45.09 7.00
N CYS A 607 37.90 46.32 6.80
CA CYS A 607 37.11 47.53 6.99
C CYS A 607 37.21 48.48 5.78
N ASP A 608 36.10 49.07 5.35
CA ASP A 608 36.10 50.19 4.39
C ASP A 608 36.54 51.52 5.06
N SER A 609 36.90 52.52 4.24
CA SER A 609 37.31 53.85 4.73
C SER A 609 36.22 54.65 5.50
N LYS A 610 35.00 54.10 5.62
CA LYS A 610 33.85 54.69 6.34
C LYS A 610 33.53 53.93 7.64
N GLY A 611 34.17 52.79 7.89
CA GLY A 611 33.99 51.96 9.09
C GLY A 611 32.89 50.91 8.99
N ASN A 612 32.50 50.51 7.77
CA ASN A 612 31.82 49.23 7.56
C ASN A 612 32.89 48.14 7.63
N CYS A 613 32.69 47.13 8.48
CA CYS A 613 33.67 46.08 8.69
C CYS A 613 32.97 44.73 8.81
N ASP A 614 33.62 43.69 8.33
CA ASP A 614 33.24 42.29 8.54
C ASP A 614 34.45 41.45 8.98
N THR A 615 34.24 40.23 9.51
CA THR A 615 35.28 39.46 10.19
C THR A 615 35.05 37.96 10.09
N ALA A 616 36.06 37.23 9.61
CA ALA A 616 36.07 35.78 9.54
C ALA A 616 37.27 35.16 10.27
N SER A 617 37.22 33.83 10.42
CA SER A 617 38.25 33.00 11.01
C SER A 617 39.12 32.31 9.95
N VAL A 618 40.37 32.02 10.31
CA VAL A 618 41.31 31.24 9.49
C VAL A 618 41.77 30.05 10.31
N THR A 619 41.45 28.84 9.85
CA THR A 619 41.97 27.59 10.42
C THR A 619 43.23 27.15 9.67
N VAL A 620 44.33 26.92 10.38
CA VAL A 620 45.59 26.43 9.80
C VAL A 620 46.02 25.10 10.40
N ASP A 621 46.08 24.06 9.57
CA ASP A 621 46.60 22.75 9.95
C ASP A 621 48.11 22.64 9.73
N CYS A 622 48.88 22.64 10.82
CA CYS A 622 50.33 22.45 10.80
C CYS A 622 50.69 20.99 11.09
N GLY A 623 51.30 20.27 10.14
CA GLY A 623 51.58 18.84 10.33
C GLY A 623 52.37 18.17 9.22
N LEU A 624 52.31 16.84 9.16
CA LEU A 624 52.59 16.12 7.91
C LEU A 624 51.33 16.23 7.04
N PRO A 625 51.45 16.34 5.69
CA PRO A 625 50.27 16.25 4.82
C PRO A 625 49.52 14.95 5.13
N GLY A 626 48.18 15.02 5.12
CA GLY A 626 47.35 13.82 5.26
C GLY A 626 47.75 12.78 4.22
N LEU A 627 47.80 11.52 4.64
CA LEU A 627 47.88 10.40 3.69
C LEU A 627 46.52 10.29 2.99
N ASP A 628 46.49 10.74 1.75
CA ASP A 628 45.34 10.61 0.87
C ASP A 628 45.58 9.37 0.00
N VAL A 629 44.91 8.28 0.36
CA VAL A 629 45.01 6.99 -0.33
C VAL A 629 43.72 6.74 -1.11
N VAL A 630 43.84 6.61 -2.43
CA VAL A 630 42.72 6.63 -3.37
C VAL A 630 42.57 5.25 -4.00
N ASP A 631 41.35 4.70 -4.01
CA ASP A 631 41.09 3.35 -4.52
C ASP A 631 41.60 3.15 -5.97
N ASP A 632 42.57 2.25 -6.12
CA ASP A 632 43.11 1.83 -7.41
C ASP A 632 42.06 1.11 -8.26
N THR A 633 41.84 1.59 -9.49
CA THR A 633 41.04 0.85 -10.48
C THR A 633 41.86 0.52 -11.73
N ALA A 634 41.80 -0.74 -12.14
CA ALA A 634 42.39 -1.21 -13.39
C ALA A 634 41.51 -2.28 -14.02
N SER A 635 41.40 -2.25 -15.35
CA SER A 635 40.72 -3.28 -16.13
C SER A 635 41.70 -3.99 -17.07
N THR A 636 41.47 -5.27 -17.29
CA THR A 636 42.30 -6.10 -18.17
C THR A 636 41.44 -7.16 -18.86
N PRO A 637 41.74 -7.55 -20.12
CA PRO A 637 41.10 -8.70 -20.74
C PRO A 637 41.37 -10.00 -19.96
N GLU A 638 40.50 -10.99 -20.14
CA GLU A 638 40.70 -12.36 -19.63
C GLU A 638 42.10 -12.88 -20.01
N ASP A 639 42.73 -13.63 -19.09
CA ASP A 639 44.10 -14.15 -19.18
C ASP A 639 45.22 -13.12 -19.44
N THR A 640 44.94 -11.82 -19.33
CA THR A 640 45.93 -10.75 -19.56
C THR A 640 46.37 -10.11 -18.24
N ALA A 641 47.67 -10.14 -17.96
CA ALA A 641 48.23 -9.47 -16.78
C ALA A 641 48.31 -7.95 -16.97
N VAL A 642 47.82 -7.19 -15.98
CA VAL A 642 47.95 -5.74 -15.88
C VAL A 642 48.92 -5.38 -14.75
N ASN A 643 49.77 -4.38 -14.98
CA ASN A 643 50.53 -3.73 -13.91
C ASN A 643 49.74 -2.51 -13.44
N ILE A 644 49.49 -2.43 -12.15
CA ILE A 644 48.85 -1.29 -11.47
C ILE A 644 49.95 -0.54 -10.71
N ASP A 645 50.00 0.78 -10.84
CA ASP A 645 50.94 1.64 -10.11
C ASP A 645 50.21 2.26 -8.92
N ILE A 646 50.19 1.50 -7.82
CA ILE A 646 49.34 1.71 -6.62
C ILE A 646 49.64 2.97 -5.80
N LEU A 647 50.46 3.88 -6.33
CA LEU A 647 50.84 5.15 -5.71
C LEU A 647 50.67 6.32 -6.71
N ALA A 648 50.04 6.09 -7.86
CA ALA A 648 49.95 7.08 -8.95
C ALA A 648 48.83 8.11 -8.74
N ASN A 649 47.84 7.77 -7.92
CA ASN A 649 46.69 8.55 -7.52
C ASN A 649 46.74 8.98 -6.03
N ASP A 650 47.56 8.31 -5.21
CA ASP A 650 47.79 8.68 -3.80
C ASP A 650 48.59 9.98 -3.64
N THR A 651 48.32 10.74 -2.57
CA THR A 651 49.11 11.91 -2.18
C THR A 651 49.54 11.89 -0.71
N GLY A 652 50.50 12.74 -0.34
CA GLY A 652 51.06 12.79 1.02
C GLY A 652 52.10 11.71 1.39
N ILE A 653 52.38 10.74 0.51
CA ILE A 653 53.29 9.62 0.80
C ILE A 653 54.75 10.08 0.96
N PRO A 654 55.41 9.77 2.11
CA PRO A 654 56.79 10.18 2.34
C PRO A 654 57.80 9.32 1.57
N ALA A 655 58.82 9.98 1.00
CA ALA A 655 59.78 9.37 0.07
C ALA A 655 60.79 8.38 0.71
N ASP A 656 60.76 8.19 2.04
CA ASP A 656 61.55 7.19 2.77
C ASP A 656 60.79 5.88 3.06
N GLY A 657 59.47 5.85 2.82
CA GLY A 657 58.68 4.61 2.74
C GLY A 657 58.48 3.88 4.08
N THR A 658 58.29 4.62 5.18
CA THR A 658 57.97 4.08 6.52
C THR A 658 56.62 4.53 7.02
#